data_AF-A0A202DJE2-F1
#
_entry.id   AF-A0A202DJE2-F1
#
_cell.length_a   1.000
_cell.length_b   1.000
_cell.length_c   1.000
_cell.angle_alpha   90.00
_cell.angle_beta   90.00
_cell.angle_gamma   90.00
#
_symmetry.space_group_name_H-M   'P 1'
#
loop_
_entity.id
_entity.type
_entity.pdbx_description
1 polymer ?
#
loop_
_entity_poly.entity_id
_entity_poly.type
_entity_poly.pdbx_seq_one_letter_code
_entity_poly.pdbx_strand_id
1 'polypeptide(L)'
;MKTLTKFIFFLGLFALIPLQIQGECRENSDPKNKANGQNVLFIDKDNCNCQDPPLGSIEGREWALDPTSPWCSFSALDESNLQSIRVKAGDTVYIRGGDYEENPIHPPIIIKSSGDANNPITIRPYEEEEVIIRNGNYTQKFFFEIHGSHFILDSLEFVGTVQKSNKPLNARKLVALRSGEGHLIENCIFRDTHDWDDIGHGNRYPEEKEGEEGWGRTFYLESIRNTVIRNNLFRCNPDGIGLVRDQYKGEGLLVNISEDILIEDNKTQRCGHQGFSLRESERLIVQNNEITNEFHTGIGYWKCNDSIIRNNWFHDWNTTPTSGSLSGNGLQVQSSNNTKIYNNTFHTSSAYDAHAISIGVNIVNHPDDTANGNMIFNNTIYRGGSIGIFLGHFTGGQPATNRLANNYIFNNIIYGINWYDTPYEESHNKPITVDLFMPDQNNAYGNQWDNNVLVQTDGNPFVAGFNNDANKFEQLTLDELNARPYANGNRTVTLNFVNPDNKDFNLMPTDPFDQLQSSCHEDLTYDFYGATRPSQNCSIGAVEHSIVQFGPPQPESFLPAFPGAVGYGAKATGGRGGDVYVVTNLLDYDDDVPTPDGMDCPIPGSLRCGVDTINGPRTIVFNVAGYIKLERMLKIQTSNLTLAGQTAPGQGITIVGYPTIFSGRDFIVRYLRFRLGDYNAKTLGSKVGKGKMDLLGSSGDTIAFGLGSELIILDHLSTSWGMDETLDAYRAKNYTIQNCLIAEGLDYSYHEKGPHGFGLILRNNLSLEERSARINGVTLYRSLIAHNRARNPHFSVGSESSSDFYGMDAEVVNNVIYDWSHNSSHVGTNPSRGFLNANYIGNYLVVGPSKVDGIRNVAFFGHNGHGSILFHGRTNYMDIDGDLRHDGTLIGDEAFRAFEPGDLVSIPFPFTLNNSPYLMTAPEAYNWILNSVGASKHRDYHDTRIIAQLITRSGQVINSQDDLISILGIADPLVPLEPGTPVADSDLDGMPDSWELSHGLNPNDDTDRNNKTLNSEGYTNLEVYLNSLVENGSHSSEPPFINPNPGPVDKKIRFINYLYPLEDDKISIPCKDNLIIRDLNGFEVVTLKCQASSSEYGTAIWDGTTRDGFVVASGTYFFQDVEGNIEKISVIK
;
A
#
# COMPACT_ATOMS: atom_id res chain seq x y z
N MET A 1 -9.68 80.99 -48.63
CA MET A 1 -11.06 81.09 -48.10
C MET A 1 -11.40 79.78 -47.40
N LYS A 2 -12.13 79.82 -46.27
CA LYS A 2 -12.91 78.72 -45.64
C LYS A 2 -12.17 77.36 -45.40
N THR A 3 -11.95 76.90 -44.17
CA THR A 3 -12.91 76.18 -43.29
C THR A 3 -13.68 75.07 -44.03
N LEU A 4 -13.74 73.80 -43.61
CA LEU A 4 -13.76 73.17 -42.26
C LEU A 4 -12.96 71.82 -42.37
N THR A 5 -12.67 70.97 -41.36
CA THR A 5 -13.18 70.76 -39.99
C THR A 5 -12.06 70.32 -39.01
N LYS A 6 -12.43 70.06 -37.76
CA LYS A 6 -11.64 69.59 -36.61
C LYS A 6 -11.80 68.06 -36.37
N PHE A 7 -10.84 67.48 -35.62
CA PHE A 7 -10.99 66.44 -34.55
C PHE A 7 -11.86 65.18 -34.86
N ILE A 8 -11.34 63.95 -34.72
CA ILE A 8 -10.97 63.32 -33.43
C ILE A 8 -10.05 62.08 -33.65
N PHE A 9 -9.42 61.58 -32.57
CA PHE A 9 -8.54 60.40 -32.48
C PHE A 9 -7.23 60.41 -33.28
N PHE A 10 -6.13 60.67 -32.56
CA PHE A 10 -4.76 60.41 -33.01
C PHE A 10 -3.90 59.94 -31.81
N LEU A 11 -4.15 58.70 -31.36
CA LEU A 11 -3.39 58.00 -30.30
C LEU A 11 -3.83 56.52 -30.29
N GLY A 12 -2.89 55.58 -30.18
CA GLY A 12 -3.19 54.14 -30.06
C GLY A 12 -2.71 53.24 -31.21
N LEU A 13 -1.44 53.36 -31.64
CA LEU A 13 -0.80 52.35 -32.50
C LEU A 13 0.73 52.34 -32.35
N PHE A 14 1.21 52.20 -31.11
CA PHE A 14 2.50 51.57 -30.88
C PHE A 14 2.30 50.06 -30.98
N ALA A 15 3.04 49.41 -31.87
CA ALA A 15 3.05 47.95 -31.92
C ALA A 15 3.72 47.42 -30.64
N LEU A 16 3.02 46.54 -29.92
CA LEU A 16 3.64 45.68 -28.92
C LEU A 16 4.50 44.65 -29.64
N ILE A 17 5.73 45.06 -29.98
CA ILE A 17 6.83 44.10 -30.11
C ILE A 17 7.00 43.52 -28.69
N PRO A 18 6.84 42.20 -28.48
CA PRO A 18 7.18 41.62 -27.19
C PRO A 18 8.68 41.83 -26.99
N LEU A 19 9.06 42.62 -25.97
CA LEU A 19 10.40 42.52 -25.43
C LEU A 19 10.49 41.13 -24.79
N GLN A 20 11.05 40.19 -25.53
CA GLN A 20 11.55 38.95 -24.96
C GLN A 20 12.69 39.35 -24.00
N ILE A 21 12.35 39.47 -22.73
CA ILE A 21 13.33 39.61 -21.66
C ILE A 21 14.20 38.36 -21.77
N GLN A 22 15.48 38.53 -22.08
CA GLN A 22 16.44 37.45 -21.88
C GLN A 22 16.47 37.21 -20.37
N GLY A 23 15.91 36.08 -19.94
CA GLY A 23 16.14 35.58 -18.60
C GLY A 23 17.64 35.39 -18.39
N GLU A 24 18.12 35.69 -17.19
CA GLU A 24 19.50 35.36 -16.82
C GLU A 24 19.64 33.83 -16.87
N CYS A 25 20.63 33.34 -17.62
CA CYS A 25 20.88 31.90 -17.73
C CYS A 25 21.36 31.36 -16.37
N ARG A 26 21.11 30.07 -16.10
CA ARG A 26 21.52 29.42 -14.85
C ARG A 26 23.04 29.26 -14.85
N GLU A 27 23.75 29.83 -13.87
CA GLU A 27 25.20 29.57 -13.71
C GLU A 27 25.48 28.21 -13.01
N ASN A 28 24.49 27.70 -12.28
CA ASN A 28 24.56 26.42 -11.57
C ASN A 28 23.19 25.71 -11.66
N SER A 29 23.18 24.49 -12.17
CA SER A 29 22.00 23.63 -12.27
C SER A 29 21.70 22.85 -10.99
N ASP A 30 22.58 22.90 -9.98
CA ASP A 30 22.38 22.26 -8.68
C ASP A 30 22.36 23.27 -7.52
N PRO A 31 21.32 24.11 -7.41
CA PRO A 31 21.22 25.12 -6.34
C PRO A 31 21.04 24.52 -4.94
N LYS A 32 20.66 23.24 -4.80
CA LYS A 32 20.51 22.52 -3.52
C LYS A 32 21.66 21.54 -3.23
N ASN A 33 22.73 21.53 -4.03
CA ASN A 33 23.94 20.71 -3.82
C ASN A 33 23.67 19.19 -3.68
N LYS A 34 22.80 18.64 -4.55
CA LYS A 34 22.50 17.22 -4.70
C LYS A 34 23.68 16.41 -5.24
N ALA A 35 24.57 17.03 -6.02
CA ALA A 35 25.74 16.41 -6.66
C ALA A 35 26.87 16.01 -5.69
N ASN A 36 26.66 16.14 -4.38
CA ASN A 36 27.65 15.96 -3.32
C ASN A 36 28.03 14.47 -3.04
N GLY A 37 27.84 13.62 -4.05
CA GLY A 37 28.25 12.22 -4.15
C GLY A 37 28.32 11.83 -5.63
N GLN A 38 29.41 11.21 -6.06
CA GLN A 38 29.68 10.98 -7.48
C GLN A 38 28.77 9.92 -8.10
N ASN A 39 27.58 10.33 -8.58
CA ASN A 39 26.70 9.61 -9.51
C ASN A 39 25.49 10.48 -9.98
N VAL A 40 25.59 11.80 -9.89
CA VAL A 40 24.49 12.72 -10.26
C VAL A 40 24.83 13.44 -11.56
N LEU A 41 23.91 13.40 -12.54
CA LEU A 41 24.07 14.00 -13.85
C LEU A 41 22.97 15.04 -14.10
N PHE A 42 23.30 16.13 -14.80
CA PHE A 42 22.37 17.23 -15.06
C PHE A 42 22.08 17.45 -16.54
N ILE A 43 20.78 17.63 -16.86
CA ILE A 43 20.30 18.19 -18.13
C ILE A 43 19.66 19.55 -17.82
N ASP A 44 20.18 20.62 -18.42
CA ASP A 44 19.70 21.99 -18.24
C ASP A 44 19.98 22.86 -19.48
N LYS A 45 18.97 22.96 -20.36
CA LYS A 45 19.01 23.81 -21.57
C LYS A 45 19.17 25.30 -21.29
N ASP A 46 18.90 25.76 -20.06
CA ASP A 46 18.93 27.19 -19.69
C ASP A 46 20.21 27.55 -18.91
N ASN A 47 21.15 26.60 -18.73
CA ASN A 47 22.44 26.86 -18.10
C ASN A 47 23.40 27.59 -19.07
N CYS A 48 24.11 28.61 -18.57
CA CYS A 48 24.99 29.47 -19.36
C CYS A 48 26.12 28.73 -20.09
N ASN A 49 26.55 27.57 -19.58
CA ASN A 49 27.66 26.79 -20.13
C ASN A 49 27.25 25.34 -20.46
N CYS A 50 25.97 25.07 -20.71
CA CYS A 50 25.56 23.72 -21.10
C CYS A 50 26.26 23.26 -22.40
N GLN A 51 26.58 21.97 -22.51
CA GLN A 51 27.16 21.41 -23.73
C GLN A 51 26.76 19.94 -23.94
N ASP A 52 26.28 19.62 -25.13
CA ASP A 52 26.01 18.23 -25.55
C ASP A 52 27.22 17.60 -26.26
N PRO A 53 27.47 16.28 -26.07
CA PRO A 53 28.50 15.55 -26.79
C PRO A 53 28.22 15.48 -28.30
N PRO A 54 29.23 15.62 -29.16
CA PRO A 54 29.07 15.35 -30.59
C PRO A 54 28.58 13.91 -30.84
N LEU A 55 27.69 13.75 -31.82
CA LEU A 55 27.09 12.47 -32.18
C LEU A 55 28.13 11.35 -32.35
N GLY A 56 27.95 10.26 -31.59
CA GLY A 56 28.87 9.13 -31.57
C GLY A 56 30.20 9.33 -30.81
N SER A 57 30.41 10.47 -30.15
CA SER A 57 31.58 10.71 -29.28
C SER A 57 31.55 9.81 -28.04
N ILE A 58 32.71 9.31 -27.63
CA ILE A 58 32.89 8.59 -26.35
C ILE A 58 33.09 9.54 -25.16
N GLU A 59 33.39 10.82 -25.43
CA GLU A 59 33.57 11.87 -24.42
C GLU A 59 32.23 12.57 -24.12
N GLY A 60 32.17 13.29 -23.00
CA GLY A 60 31.06 14.19 -22.64
C GLY A 60 30.22 13.80 -21.42
N ARG A 61 30.43 12.64 -20.79
CA ARG A 61 29.78 12.32 -19.50
C ARG A 61 30.20 13.30 -18.40
N GLU A 62 31.50 13.60 -18.33
CA GLU A 62 32.08 14.41 -17.26
C GLU A 62 31.53 15.84 -17.20
N TRP A 63 30.93 16.34 -18.29
CA TRP A 63 30.26 17.65 -18.33
C TRP A 63 29.00 17.65 -17.46
N ALA A 64 28.12 16.66 -17.63
CA ALA A 64 26.92 16.54 -16.81
C ALA A 64 27.17 16.20 -15.34
N LEU A 65 28.38 15.73 -14.96
CA LEU A 65 28.79 15.59 -13.56
C LEU A 65 29.16 16.93 -12.90
N ASP A 66 29.38 17.99 -13.69
CA ASP A 66 29.60 19.35 -13.22
C ASP A 66 28.33 20.20 -13.46
N PRO A 67 27.59 20.59 -12.41
CA PRO A 67 26.36 21.35 -12.57
C PRO A 67 26.57 22.79 -13.08
N THR A 68 27.82 23.24 -13.28
CA THR A 68 28.16 24.49 -13.96
C THR A 68 28.41 24.34 -15.46
N SER A 69 28.51 23.11 -15.98
CA SER A 69 28.61 22.80 -17.43
C SER A 69 27.80 21.55 -17.85
N PRO A 70 26.48 21.50 -17.54
CA PRO A 70 25.62 20.33 -17.74
C PRO A 70 25.39 19.97 -19.21
N TRP A 71 24.69 18.87 -19.49
CA TRP A 71 24.12 18.65 -20.82
C TRP A 71 23.02 19.67 -21.13
N CYS A 72 22.87 20.08 -22.39
CA CYS A 72 21.77 20.95 -22.80
C CYS A 72 20.48 20.17 -23.08
N SER A 73 20.58 18.92 -23.57
CA SER A 73 19.45 18.18 -24.14
C SER A 73 19.49 16.67 -23.89
N PHE A 74 18.39 15.98 -24.14
CA PHE A 74 18.28 14.53 -24.00
C PHE A 74 19.11 13.78 -25.06
N SER A 75 19.44 14.42 -26.19
CA SER A 75 20.41 13.93 -27.17
C SER A 75 21.73 13.46 -26.51
N ALA A 76 22.14 14.10 -25.41
CA ALA A 76 23.37 13.74 -24.70
C ALA A 76 23.34 12.35 -24.03
N LEU A 77 22.15 11.78 -23.78
CA LEU A 77 21.98 10.43 -23.23
C LEU A 77 22.24 9.31 -24.26
N ASP A 78 22.44 9.63 -25.54
CA ASP A 78 22.61 8.61 -26.57
C ASP A 78 23.93 7.80 -26.44
N GLU A 79 23.75 6.48 -26.43
CA GLU A 79 24.77 5.44 -26.43
C GLU A 79 24.71 4.60 -27.73
N SER A 80 24.19 5.15 -28.84
CA SER A 80 24.13 4.47 -30.14
C SER A 80 25.48 3.90 -30.58
N ASN A 81 26.60 4.56 -30.28
CA ASN A 81 27.95 4.01 -30.41
C ASN A 81 28.25 2.99 -29.29
N LEU A 82 28.74 1.79 -29.65
CA LEU A 82 29.09 0.71 -28.71
C LEU A 82 30.24 1.03 -27.72
N GLN A 83 30.87 2.21 -27.80
CA GLN A 83 31.94 2.66 -26.90
C GLN A 83 31.57 3.87 -26.03
N SER A 84 30.41 4.49 -26.23
CA SER A 84 29.94 5.61 -25.41
C SER A 84 29.11 5.09 -24.23
N ILE A 85 29.48 5.49 -23.01
CA ILE A 85 28.73 5.22 -21.77
C ILE A 85 28.33 6.58 -21.20
N ARG A 86 27.02 6.86 -21.18
CA ARG A 86 26.43 8.10 -20.66
C ARG A 86 25.99 7.93 -19.22
N VAL A 87 25.31 6.83 -18.92
CA VAL A 87 24.80 6.47 -17.59
C VAL A 87 25.38 5.14 -17.09
N LYS A 88 25.30 4.88 -15.79
CA LYS A 88 25.89 3.74 -15.07
C LYS A 88 25.01 3.39 -13.87
N ALA A 89 25.10 2.16 -13.38
CA ALA A 89 24.37 1.72 -12.19
C ALA A 89 24.52 2.68 -11.00
N GLY A 90 23.38 3.06 -10.41
CA GLY A 90 23.28 4.01 -9.32
C GLY A 90 23.31 5.49 -9.73
N ASP A 91 23.32 5.81 -11.03
CA ASP A 91 23.22 7.20 -11.48
C ASP A 91 21.82 7.78 -11.26
N THR A 92 21.75 9.07 -10.94
CA THR A 92 20.53 9.88 -11.04
C THR A 92 20.75 11.01 -12.04
N VAL A 93 20.00 10.98 -13.15
CA VAL A 93 19.91 12.07 -14.12
C VAL A 93 18.78 13.00 -13.69
N TYR A 94 19.14 14.17 -13.19
CA TYR A 94 18.21 15.25 -12.91
C TYR A 94 18.04 16.15 -14.14
N ILE A 95 16.80 16.29 -14.60
CA ILE A 95 16.44 17.28 -15.62
C ILE A 95 15.88 18.54 -14.93
N ARG A 96 16.40 19.70 -15.32
CA ARG A 96 15.94 21.00 -14.82
C ARG A 96 14.68 21.44 -15.58
N GLY A 97 13.76 22.11 -14.89
CA GLY A 97 12.44 22.44 -15.41
C GLY A 97 12.46 23.22 -16.72
N GLY A 98 11.54 22.87 -17.62
CA GLY A 98 11.41 23.47 -18.94
C GLY A 98 10.79 22.55 -20.00
N ASP A 99 10.57 23.14 -21.17
CA ASP A 99 10.07 22.48 -22.38
C ASP A 99 11.25 22.20 -23.34
N TYR A 100 11.55 20.93 -23.60
CA TYR A 100 12.70 20.45 -24.36
C TYR A 100 12.27 19.95 -25.75
N GLU A 101 12.60 20.69 -26.80
CA GLU A 101 12.39 20.26 -28.20
C GLU A 101 13.72 19.74 -28.79
N GLU A 102 13.82 18.42 -29.01
CA GLU A 102 15.06 17.79 -29.48
C GLU A 102 15.36 18.09 -30.96
N ASN A 103 16.66 18.12 -31.27
CA ASN A 103 17.17 18.54 -32.57
C ASN A 103 16.75 17.56 -33.70
N PRO A 104 16.09 18.02 -34.79
CA PRO A 104 15.65 17.18 -35.92
C PRO A 104 16.77 16.61 -36.82
N ILE A 105 18.01 16.59 -36.33
CA ILE A 105 19.19 15.97 -36.95
C ILE A 105 19.76 14.84 -36.04
N HIS A 106 19.21 14.64 -34.84
CA HIS A 106 19.62 13.56 -33.93
C HIS A 106 18.86 12.22 -34.15
N PRO A 107 19.53 11.06 -34.29
CA PRO A 107 18.86 9.75 -34.26
C PRO A 107 18.11 9.48 -32.95
N PRO A 108 17.26 8.43 -32.87
CA PRO A 108 16.62 8.02 -31.62
C PRO A 108 17.67 7.86 -30.52
N ILE A 109 17.37 8.35 -29.31
CA ILE A 109 18.25 8.27 -28.16
C ILE A 109 18.23 6.82 -27.66
N ILE A 110 19.35 6.10 -27.78
CA ILE A 110 19.44 4.69 -27.39
C ILE A 110 20.33 4.57 -26.15
N ILE A 111 19.75 4.19 -25.01
CA ILE A 111 20.48 3.86 -23.78
C ILE A 111 20.63 2.34 -23.68
N LYS A 112 21.85 1.85 -23.43
CA LYS A 112 22.22 0.42 -23.36
C LYS A 112 22.84 0.04 -22.01
N SER A 113 23.47 1.01 -21.34
CA SER A 113 23.95 0.88 -19.97
C SER A 113 22.80 0.46 -19.05
N SER A 114 23.09 -0.39 -18.07
CA SER A 114 22.11 -0.94 -17.13
C SER A 114 22.41 -0.52 -15.70
N GLY A 115 21.36 -0.41 -14.89
CA GLY A 115 21.49 -0.47 -13.44
C GLY A 115 21.67 -1.91 -12.93
N ASP A 116 21.67 -2.06 -11.62
CA ASP A 116 21.43 -3.34 -10.94
C ASP A 116 20.29 -3.19 -9.91
N ALA A 117 19.82 -4.30 -9.34
CA ALA A 117 18.68 -4.34 -8.43
C ALA A 117 18.82 -3.47 -7.15
N ASN A 118 20.05 -3.09 -6.76
CA ASN A 118 20.30 -2.17 -5.65
C ASN A 118 20.70 -0.76 -6.15
N ASN A 119 21.23 -0.68 -7.37
CA ASN A 119 21.73 0.55 -7.98
C ASN A 119 21.05 0.80 -9.34
N PRO A 120 19.74 1.12 -9.37
CA PRO A 120 19.03 1.45 -10.61
C PRO A 120 19.55 2.76 -11.22
N ILE A 121 19.31 2.96 -12.52
CA ILE A 121 19.53 4.24 -13.20
C ILE A 121 18.22 5.05 -13.12
N THR A 122 18.25 6.19 -12.45
CA THR A 122 17.07 7.04 -12.25
C THR A 122 17.11 8.22 -13.21
N ILE A 123 16.00 8.50 -13.90
CA ILE A 123 15.82 9.71 -14.73
C ILE A 123 14.54 10.41 -14.25
N ARG A 124 14.69 11.65 -13.77
CA ARG A 124 13.61 12.39 -13.10
C ARG A 124 13.81 13.91 -13.17
N PRO A 125 12.78 14.73 -12.91
CA PRO A 125 12.99 16.15 -12.66
C PRO A 125 13.82 16.42 -11.40
N TYR A 126 14.49 17.58 -11.40
CA TYR A 126 15.10 18.15 -10.22
C TYR A 126 14.02 18.74 -9.31
N GLU A 127 13.85 18.16 -8.11
CA GLU A 127 12.79 18.53 -7.16
C GLU A 127 11.39 18.42 -7.80
N GLU A 128 10.55 19.44 -7.68
CA GLU A 128 9.16 19.52 -8.19
C GLU A 128 9.06 20.29 -9.53
N GLU A 129 10.16 20.40 -10.29
CA GLU A 129 10.19 21.18 -11.52
C GLU A 129 9.51 20.45 -12.70
N GLU A 130 8.61 21.13 -13.42
CA GLU A 130 7.91 20.54 -14.57
C GLU A 130 8.84 20.35 -15.78
N VAL A 131 8.93 19.13 -16.30
CA VAL A 131 9.80 18.73 -17.42
C VAL A 131 8.97 18.14 -18.55
N ILE A 132 8.89 18.87 -19.66
CA ILE A 132 8.16 18.48 -20.86
C ILE A 132 9.19 18.14 -21.95
N ILE A 133 9.05 16.96 -22.56
CA ILE A 133 10.01 16.39 -23.51
C ILE A 133 9.31 16.15 -24.85
N ARG A 134 9.65 16.94 -25.86
CA ARG A 134 9.05 16.89 -27.19
C ARG A 134 9.92 16.15 -28.19
N ASN A 135 9.33 15.17 -28.87
CA ASN A 135 9.98 14.54 -30.01
C ASN A 135 10.24 15.58 -31.11
N GLY A 136 11.47 15.63 -31.65
CA GLY A 136 11.84 16.55 -32.71
C GLY A 136 11.06 16.34 -34.02
N ASN A 137 11.23 17.27 -34.95
CA ASN A 137 10.67 17.25 -36.30
C ASN A 137 11.26 16.08 -37.12
N TYR A 138 10.67 14.87 -36.95
CA TYR A 138 11.28 13.60 -37.38
C TYR A 138 10.35 12.59 -38.09
N THR A 139 11.00 11.77 -38.92
CA THR A 139 10.43 10.66 -39.71
C THR A 139 10.75 9.26 -39.17
N GLN A 140 11.29 9.14 -37.95
CA GLN A 140 11.74 7.86 -37.36
C GLN A 140 10.73 7.25 -36.38
N LYS A 141 10.92 5.96 -36.05
CA LYS A 141 9.95 5.09 -35.35
C LYS A 141 9.87 5.25 -33.83
N PHE A 142 10.93 5.74 -33.20
CA PHE A 142 11.04 5.90 -31.75
C PHE A 142 11.78 7.20 -31.45
N PHE A 143 11.51 7.80 -30.30
CA PHE A 143 12.23 8.97 -29.79
C PHE A 143 13.29 8.56 -28.75
N PHE A 144 12.90 7.70 -27.80
CA PHE A 144 13.75 7.22 -26.71
C PHE A 144 13.65 5.69 -26.60
N GLU A 145 14.78 4.97 -26.66
CA GLU A 145 14.84 3.51 -26.46
C GLU A 145 15.82 3.16 -25.33
N ILE A 146 15.36 2.41 -24.33
CA ILE A 146 16.18 1.81 -23.27
C ILE A 146 16.30 0.32 -23.53
N HIS A 147 17.54 -0.18 -23.60
CA HIS A 147 17.91 -1.59 -23.84
C HIS A 147 18.63 -2.22 -22.65
N GLY A 148 18.89 -1.45 -21.58
CA GLY A 148 19.52 -1.92 -20.34
C GLY A 148 18.51 -2.11 -19.20
N SER A 149 18.82 -2.98 -18.24
CA SER A 149 17.97 -3.28 -17.07
C SER A 149 17.99 -2.19 -15.99
N HIS A 150 17.04 -2.27 -15.06
CA HIS A 150 16.96 -1.48 -13.82
C HIS A 150 16.96 0.03 -14.03
N PHE A 151 15.93 0.53 -14.72
CA PHE A 151 15.66 1.96 -14.86
C PHE A 151 14.45 2.41 -14.04
N ILE A 152 14.56 3.57 -13.42
CA ILE A 152 13.44 4.33 -12.86
C ILE A 152 13.20 5.54 -13.76
N LEU A 153 11.98 5.66 -14.31
CA LEU A 153 11.48 6.90 -14.90
C LEU A 153 10.39 7.44 -13.97
N ASP A 154 10.63 8.61 -13.36
CA ASP A 154 9.69 9.25 -12.42
C ASP A 154 9.33 10.66 -12.87
N SER A 155 8.02 10.97 -12.93
CA SER A 155 7.49 12.33 -13.05
C SER A 155 7.91 13.10 -14.33
N LEU A 156 8.03 12.41 -15.47
CA LEU A 156 8.38 13.00 -16.77
C LEU A 156 7.16 13.13 -17.69
N GLU A 157 7.02 14.26 -18.40
CA GLU A 157 6.05 14.40 -19.49
C GLU A 157 6.72 14.22 -20.87
N PHE A 158 6.27 13.23 -21.64
CA PHE A 158 6.66 13.00 -23.03
C PHE A 158 5.52 13.39 -23.98
N VAL A 159 5.82 14.22 -24.99
CA VAL A 159 4.82 14.79 -25.91
C VAL A 159 5.19 14.55 -27.37
N GLY A 160 4.25 14.03 -28.15
CA GLY A 160 4.35 13.97 -29.61
C GLY A 160 4.21 15.35 -30.24
N THR A 161 5.00 15.62 -31.29
CA THR A 161 4.88 16.83 -32.10
C THR A 161 4.06 16.57 -33.35
N VAL A 162 3.26 17.58 -33.72
CA VAL A 162 2.35 17.54 -34.88
C VAL A 162 3.05 18.17 -36.09
N GLN A 163 3.14 17.43 -37.19
CA GLN A 163 3.65 17.96 -38.46
C GLN A 163 2.84 17.48 -39.67
N LYS A 164 2.74 18.35 -40.68
CA LYS A 164 2.21 18.00 -42.01
C LYS A 164 3.30 17.34 -42.84
N SER A 165 3.15 16.05 -43.12
CA SER A 165 4.08 15.24 -43.92
C SER A 165 3.39 14.74 -45.18
N ASN A 166 3.78 15.24 -46.36
CA ASN A 166 3.24 14.77 -47.67
C ASN A 166 3.70 13.33 -48.04
N LYS A 167 3.85 12.43 -47.08
CA LYS A 167 4.29 11.02 -47.20
C LYS A 167 3.71 10.19 -46.05
N PRO A 168 3.25 8.94 -46.30
CA PRO A 168 2.88 8.02 -45.23
C PRO A 168 4.08 7.74 -44.33
N LEU A 169 3.86 7.80 -43.01
CA LEU A 169 4.89 7.66 -41.99
C LEU A 169 4.84 6.29 -41.31
N ASN A 170 6.01 5.79 -40.97
CA ASN A 170 6.18 4.53 -40.26
C ASN A 170 6.08 4.76 -38.74
N ALA A 171 4.91 4.50 -38.15
CA ALA A 171 4.74 4.17 -36.72
C ALA A 171 5.62 4.96 -35.74
N ARG A 172 5.28 6.23 -35.47
CA ARG A 172 5.93 7.02 -34.41
C ARG A 172 5.61 6.45 -33.02
N LYS A 173 6.60 6.50 -32.14
CA LYS A 173 6.50 6.13 -30.72
C LYS A 173 7.35 7.05 -29.87
N LEU A 174 6.93 7.32 -28.63
CA LEU A 174 7.72 8.14 -27.71
C LEU A 174 8.83 7.30 -27.07
N VAL A 175 8.51 6.50 -26.06
CA VAL A 175 9.49 5.76 -25.26
C VAL A 175 9.29 4.26 -25.40
N ALA A 176 10.40 3.53 -25.39
CA ALA A 176 10.43 2.08 -25.47
C ALA A 176 11.44 1.44 -24.51
N LEU A 177 11.01 0.38 -23.81
CA LEU A 177 11.88 -0.57 -23.14
C LEU A 177 12.05 -1.80 -24.05
N ARG A 178 13.29 -2.24 -24.29
CA ARG A 178 13.64 -3.28 -25.28
C ARG A 178 14.63 -4.28 -24.69
N SER A 179 14.13 -5.39 -24.16
CA SER A 179 14.87 -6.30 -23.28
C SER A 179 15.40 -5.63 -22.00
N GLY A 180 15.68 -6.46 -20.99
CA GLY A 180 16.01 -6.00 -19.65
C GLY A 180 14.94 -6.39 -18.63
N GLU A 181 15.21 -6.06 -17.37
CA GLU A 181 14.32 -6.36 -16.25
C GLU A 181 14.40 -5.32 -15.13
N GLY A 182 13.47 -5.38 -14.17
CA GLY A 182 13.58 -4.60 -12.93
C GLY A 182 13.30 -3.11 -13.10
N HIS A 183 12.46 -2.72 -14.06
CA HIS A 183 12.13 -1.32 -14.33
C HIS A 183 10.96 -0.82 -13.47
N LEU A 184 10.95 0.47 -13.15
CA LEU A 184 9.85 1.18 -12.50
C LEU A 184 9.52 2.44 -13.32
N ILE A 185 8.31 2.48 -13.86
CA ILE A 185 7.81 3.61 -14.65
C ILE A 185 6.65 4.23 -13.87
N GLU A 186 6.88 5.39 -13.27
CA GLU A 186 5.89 6.02 -12.40
C GLU A 186 5.66 7.52 -12.62
N ASN A 187 4.43 7.94 -12.34
CA ASN A 187 4.00 9.35 -12.36
C ASN A 187 4.22 10.06 -13.71
N CYS A 188 4.51 9.33 -14.79
CA CYS A 188 4.84 9.90 -16.10
C CYS A 188 3.58 10.18 -16.93
N ILE A 189 3.64 11.24 -17.73
CA ILE A 189 2.61 11.58 -18.71
C ILE A 189 3.16 11.28 -20.11
N PHE A 190 2.44 10.49 -20.89
CA PHE A 190 2.77 10.19 -22.28
C PHE A 190 1.61 10.67 -23.15
N ARG A 191 1.82 11.66 -24.02
CA ARG A 191 0.71 12.29 -24.74
C ARG A 191 0.92 12.69 -26.20
N ASP A 192 -0.20 12.80 -26.91
CA ASP A 192 -0.40 13.53 -28.18
C ASP A 192 0.45 13.01 -29.35
N THR A 193 0.43 11.68 -29.55
CA THR A 193 1.38 10.96 -30.43
C THR A 193 0.97 10.81 -31.89
N HIS A 194 -0.01 11.57 -32.37
CA HIS A 194 -0.60 11.41 -33.72
C HIS A 194 -0.53 12.70 -34.55
N ASP A 195 -0.17 12.56 -35.82
CA ASP A 195 -0.21 13.66 -36.80
C ASP A 195 -1.62 13.88 -37.36
N TRP A 196 -1.94 15.14 -37.65
CA TRP A 196 -3.00 15.51 -38.59
C TRP A 196 -2.48 15.46 -40.03
N ASP A 197 -2.92 14.47 -40.83
CA ASP A 197 -2.64 14.45 -42.28
C ASP A 197 -3.85 14.12 -43.19
N ASP A 198 -5.06 14.62 -42.89
CA ASP A 198 -6.03 14.95 -43.96
C ASP A 198 -6.98 16.11 -43.62
N ILE A 199 -6.41 17.30 -43.45
CA ILE A 199 -7.17 18.58 -43.51
C ILE A 199 -6.88 19.29 -44.86
N GLY A 200 -6.59 18.51 -45.91
CA GLY A 200 -6.12 19.01 -47.20
C GLY A 200 -7.07 18.70 -48.36
N HIS A 201 -7.47 17.44 -48.52
CA HIS A 201 -8.15 16.98 -49.73
C HIS A 201 -9.19 15.92 -49.39
N GLY A 202 -10.36 16.37 -48.92
CA GLY A 202 -11.47 15.53 -48.47
C GLY A 202 -11.89 14.43 -49.46
N ASN A 203 -11.24 13.29 -49.32
CA ASN A 203 -11.52 12.04 -50.02
C ASN A 203 -12.08 11.05 -49.01
N ARG A 204 -13.07 10.26 -49.44
CA ARG A 204 -13.40 9.02 -48.73
C ARG A 204 -12.27 8.02 -48.95
N TYR A 205 -12.06 7.11 -48.01
CA TYR A 205 -11.26 5.91 -48.20
C TYR A 205 -11.62 5.22 -49.55
N PRO A 206 -10.67 5.06 -50.47
CA PRO A 206 -10.69 3.98 -51.44
C PRO A 206 -10.23 2.70 -50.73
N GLU A 207 -10.84 1.56 -51.04
CA GLU A 207 -10.73 0.30 -50.29
C GLU A 207 -9.37 -0.44 -50.44
N GLU A 208 -8.30 0.24 -50.87
CA GLU A 208 -7.03 -0.38 -51.30
C GLU A 208 -5.77 0.33 -50.74
N LYS A 209 -5.59 0.45 -49.42
CA LYS A 209 -4.26 0.84 -48.84
C LYS A 209 -3.96 0.49 -47.37
N GLU A 210 -4.20 -0.75 -46.94
CA GLU A 210 -3.87 -1.20 -45.57
C GLU A 210 -2.35 -1.26 -45.23
N GLY A 211 -1.44 -1.10 -46.20
CA GLY A 211 -0.06 -1.58 -46.08
C GLY A 211 1.04 -0.62 -45.60
N GLU A 212 0.82 0.71 -45.54
CA GLU A 212 1.94 1.67 -45.43
C GLU A 212 1.84 2.74 -44.31
N GLU A 213 0.73 2.82 -43.58
CA GLU A 213 0.60 3.69 -42.40
C GLU A 213 0.90 2.89 -41.12
N GLY A 214 2.02 3.17 -40.47
CA GLY A 214 2.41 2.47 -39.25
C GLY A 214 1.68 3.00 -38.02
N TRP A 215 1.18 2.09 -37.16
CA TRP A 215 0.40 2.43 -35.96
C TRP A 215 1.22 3.27 -34.96
N GLY A 216 0.65 4.38 -34.47
CA GLY A 216 1.26 5.18 -33.41
C GLY A 216 1.19 4.46 -32.06
N ARG A 217 2.21 4.58 -31.20
CA ARG A 217 2.15 4.05 -29.82
C ARG A 217 2.75 4.99 -28.79
N THR A 218 2.11 5.13 -27.64
CA THR A 218 2.52 6.11 -26.64
C THR A 218 3.66 5.59 -25.74
N PHE A 219 3.55 4.35 -25.24
CA PHE A 219 4.63 3.63 -24.53
C PHE A 219 4.74 2.18 -25.01
N TYR A 220 5.94 1.60 -24.97
CA TYR A 220 6.22 0.27 -25.55
C TYR A 220 7.18 -0.56 -24.68
N LEU A 221 6.80 -1.80 -24.36
CA LEU A 221 7.67 -2.81 -23.76
C LEU A 221 7.77 -4.01 -24.69
N GLU A 222 8.99 -4.53 -24.88
CA GLU A 222 9.25 -5.75 -25.64
C GLU A 222 10.37 -6.56 -24.99
N SER A 223 10.12 -7.85 -24.71
CA SER A 223 11.07 -8.76 -24.04
C SER A 223 11.45 -8.36 -22.61
N ILE A 224 10.55 -7.71 -21.86
CA ILE A 224 10.79 -7.17 -20.51
C ILE A 224 10.38 -8.15 -19.41
N ARG A 225 11.04 -8.07 -18.25
CA ARG A 225 10.75 -8.89 -17.05
C ARG A 225 10.64 -8.04 -15.79
N ASN A 226 10.00 -8.57 -14.73
CA ASN A 226 10.05 -8.03 -13.36
C ASN A 226 9.85 -6.50 -13.28
N THR A 227 8.76 -5.96 -13.83
CA THR A 227 8.63 -4.51 -14.09
C THR A 227 7.30 -3.94 -13.62
N VAL A 228 7.33 -2.72 -13.08
CA VAL A 228 6.17 -2.00 -12.55
C VAL A 228 5.88 -0.75 -13.39
N ILE A 229 4.61 -0.56 -13.73
CA ILE A 229 4.08 0.60 -14.44
C ILE A 229 2.92 1.16 -13.60
N ARG A 230 3.10 2.30 -12.93
CA ARG A 230 2.09 2.87 -12.02
C ARG A 230 1.86 4.38 -12.12
N ASN A 231 0.66 4.85 -11.78
CA ASN A 231 0.30 6.28 -11.75
C ASN A 231 0.52 7.04 -13.08
N ASN A 232 0.64 6.37 -14.22
CA ASN A 232 0.96 7.02 -15.50
C ASN A 232 -0.30 7.41 -16.28
N LEU A 233 -0.20 8.48 -17.09
CA LEU A 233 -1.25 8.91 -18.02
C LEU A 233 -0.85 8.62 -19.48
N PHE A 234 -1.66 7.84 -20.19
CA PHE A 234 -1.47 7.55 -21.62
C PHE A 234 -2.59 8.21 -22.45
N ARG A 235 -2.29 9.34 -23.10
CA ARG A 235 -3.23 10.08 -23.97
C ARG A 235 -2.79 10.09 -25.41
N CYS A 236 -3.43 9.31 -26.28
CA CYS A 236 -3.01 9.24 -27.67
C CYS A 236 -3.30 10.51 -28.50
N ASN A 237 -4.34 11.29 -28.18
CA ASN A 237 -4.75 12.49 -28.94
C ASN A 237 -5.11 13.69 -28.02
N PRO A 238 -4.80 14.94 -28.44
CA PRO A 238 -4.99 16.14 -27.62
C PRO A 238 -6.45 16.63 -27.51
N ASP A 239 -6.64 17.71 -26.77
CA ASP A 239 -7.96 18.32 -26.50
C ASP A 239 -8.47 19.20 -27.65
N GLY A 240 -9.80 19.19 -27.84
CA GLY A 240 -10.50 20.06 -28.80
C GLY A 240 -10.46 19.62 -30.26
N ILE A 241 -9.75 18.54 -30.61
CA ILE A 241 -9.90 17.93 -31.93
C ILE A 241 -11.27 17.23 -31.99
N GLY A 242 -12.08 17.57 -33.00
CA GLY A 242 -13.40 16.98 -33.18
C GLY A 242 -13.34 15.47 -33.40
N LEU A 243 -14.29 14.74 -32.80
CA LEU A 243 -14.50 13.29 -32.94
C LEU A 243 -15.06 12.93 -34.32
N VAL A 244 -14.35 13.33 -35.37
CA VAL A 244 -14.66 13.02 -36.76
C VAL A 244 -14.22 11.58 -37.05
N ARG A 245 -15.12 10.83 -37.70
CA ARG A 245 -14.85 9.47 -38.15
C ARG A 245 -13.59 9.39 -39.03
N ASP A 246 -12.82 8.32 -38.83
CA ASP A 246 -11.88 7.70 -39.80
C ASP A 246 -10.41 8.17 -39.80
N GLN A 247 -9.94 8.95 -38.80
CA GLN A 247 -8.60 9.57 -38.83
C GLN A 247 -7.60 9.17 -37.72
N TYR A 248 -7.88 8.17 -36.86
CA TYR A 248 -7.03 7.87 -35.68
C TYR A 248 -6.63 6.39 -35.59
N LYS A 249 -5.32 6.09 -35.45
CA LYS A 249 -4.76 4.71 -35.42
C LYS A 249 -3.57 4.59 -34.43
N GLY A 250 -3.83 4.24 -33.17
CA GLY A 250 -2.74 4.00 -32.22
C GLY A 250 -3.12 3.48 -30.84
N GLU A 251 -2.07 3.16 -30.07
CA GLU A 251 -2.14 2.38 -28.84
C GLU A 251 -1.47 3.13 -27.67
N GLY A 252 -2.11 3.19 -26.50
CA GLY A 252 -1.57 3.91 -25.34
C GLY A 252 -0.33 3.21 -24.78
N LEU A 253 -0.56 2.09 -24.08
CA LEU A 253 0.49 1.17 -23.66
C LEU A 253 0.50 -0.06 -24.58
N LEU A 254 1.68 -0.53 -25.00
CA LEU A 254 1.84 -1.89 -25.52
C LEU A 254 2.91 -2.66 -24.76
N VAL A 255 2.54 -3.81 -24.21
CA VAL A 255 3.46 -4.82 -23.65
C VAL A 255 3.47 -6.05 -24.56
N ASN A 256 4.66 -6.45 -25.02
CA ASN A 256 4.85 -7.55 -25.97
C ASN A 256 5.91 -8.55 -25.45
N ILE A 257 5.65 -9.85 -25.54
CA ILE A 257 6.62 -10.94 -25.24
C ILE A 257 7.33 -10.72 -23.88
N SER A 258 6.58 -10.39 -22.84
CA SER A 258 7.11 -9.97 -21.53
C SER A 258 6.55 -10.83 -20.39
N GLU A 259 7.20 -10.84 -19.23
CA GLU A 259 6.77 -11.62 -18.06
C GLU A 259 6.86 -10.84 -16.75
N ASP A 260 6.03 -11.20 -15.76
CA ASP A 260 6.06 -10.63 -14.40
C ASP A 260 5.98 -9.09 -14.40
N ILE A 261 4.94 -8.57 -15.08
CA ILE A 261 4.68 -7.13 -15.22
C ILE A 261 3.45 -6.74 -14.39
N LEU A 262 3.61 -5.71 -13.56
CA LEU A 262 2.54 -5.07 -12.79
C LEU A 262 2.14 -3.75 -13.47
N ILE A 263 0.85 -3.58 -13.74
CA ILE A 263 0.26 -2.40 -14.38
C ILE A 263 -0.88 -1.92 -13.47
N GLU A 264 -0.63 -0.92 -12.64
CA GLU A 264 -1.57 -0.46 -11.61
C GLU A 264 -1.80 1.06 -11.56
N ASP A 265 -3.02 1.48 -11.20
CA ASP A 265 -3.34 2.89 -10.94
C ASP A 265 -3.05 3.87 -12.10
N ASN A 266 -2.95 3.38 -13.35
CA ASN A 266 -2.71 4.20 -14.56
C ASN A 266 -4.03 4.60 -15.24
N LYS A 267 -3.96 5.59 -16.15
CA LYS A 267 -5.12 6.07 -16.93
C LYS A 267 -4.88 6.05 -18.45
N THR A 268 -5.86 5.62 -19.24
CA THR A 268 -5.87 5.75 -20.72
C THR A 268 -6.95 6.71 -21.20
N GLN A 269 -6.70 7.41 -22.32
CA GLN A 269 -7.72 8.19 -23.03
C GLN A 269 -7.39 8.41 -24.52
N ARG A 270 -8.43 8.46 -25.37
CA ARG A 270 -8.41 8.86 -26.80
C ARG A 270 -7.47 8.08 -27.72
N CYS A 271 -7.32 6.78 -27.56
CA CYS A 271 -6.43 5.93 -28.36
C CYS A 271 -7.12 5.25 -29.56
N GLY A 272 -6.76 5.68 -30.77
CA GLY A 272 -7.44 5.29 -32.03
C GLY A 272 -7.62 3.78 -32.27
N HIS A 273 -6.85 2.91 -31.61
CA HIS A 273 -7.02 1.46 -31.66
C HIS A 273 -7.22 0.80 -30.28
N GLN A 274 -6.28 0.94 -29.35
CA GLN A 274 -6.32 0.27 -28.03
C GLN A 274 -5.81 1.18 -26.90
N GLY A 275 -6.47 1.19 -25.74
CA GLY A 275 -5.97 1.90 -24.55
C GLY A 275 -4.69 1.22 -24.04
N PHE A 276 -4.83 -0.03 -23.59
CA PHE A 276 -3.69 -0.96 -23.44
C PHE A 276 -3.77 -2.08 -24.47
N SER A 277 -2.61 -2.51 -24.95
CA SER A 277 -2.42 -3.67 -25.81
C SER A 277 -1.42 -4.61 -25.12
N LEU A 278 -1.85 -5.80 -24.71
CA LEU A 278 -1.03 -6.75 -23.96
C LEU A 278 -0.95 -8.03 -24.77
N ARG A 279 0.27 -8.44 -25.17
CA ARG A 279 0.50 -9.41 -26.25
C ARG A 279 1.58 -10.43 -25.91
N GLU A 280 1.31 -11.71 -26.20
CA GLU A 280 2.29 -12.82 -26.14
C GLU A 280 3.08 -12.90 -24.81
N SER A 281 2.44 -12.53 -23.69
CA SER A 281 3.08 -12.24 -22.40
C SER A 281 2.48 -13.08 -21.24
N GLU A 282 3.21 -13.28 -20.15
CA GLU A 282 2.75 -14.15 -19.05
C GLU A 282 2.91 -13.53 -17.65
N ARG A 283 2.12 -14.02 -16.69
CA ARG A 283 2.14 -13.55 -15.28
C ARG A 283 1.92 -12.03 -15.14
N LEU A 284 1.09 -11.45 -16.00
CA LEU A 284 0.70 -10.04 -15.94
C LEU A 284 -0.31 -9.80 -14.80
N ILE A 285 -0.17 -8.68 -14.08
CA ILE A 285 -1.17 -8.18 -13.12
C ILE A 285 -1.61 -6.80 -13.58
N VAL A 286 -2.88 -6.66 -13.96
CA VAL A 286 -3.48 -5.40 -14.44
C VAL A 286 -4.58 -5.00 -13.47
N GLN A 287 -4.34 -3.97 -12.64
CA GLN A 287 -5.26 -3.62 -11.56
C GLN A 287 -5.53 -2.14 -11.35
N ASN A 288 -6.72 -1.81 -10.85
CA ASN A 288 -7.12 -0.44 -10.44
C ASN A 288 -7.05 0.65 -11.55
N ASN A 289 -6.76 0.32 -12.81
CA ASN A 289 -6.55 1.32 -13.86
C ASN A 289 -7.89 1.95 -14.32
N GLU A 290 -7.85 3.23 -14.70
CA GLU A 290 -8.97 3.93 -15.36
C GLU A 290 -8.80 3.84 -16.89
N ILE A 291 -9.63 3.01 -17.52
CA ILE A 291 -9.54 2.68 -18.94
C ILE A 291 -10.66 3.38 -19.71
N THR A 292 -10.36 4.55 -20.28
CA THR A 292 -11.20 5.15 -21.32
C THR A 292 -10.59 4.90 -22.71
N ASN A 293 -11.43 4.57 -23.69
CA ASN A 293 -10.98 4.58 -25.09
C ASN A 293 -12.08 4.75 -26.15
N GLU A 294 -12.40 6.01 -26.46
CA GLU A 294 -13.55 6.45 -27.26
C GLU A 294 -13.64 5.84 -28.68
N PHE A 295 -12.52 5.42 -29.27
CA PHE A 295 -12.48 5.03 -30.69
C PHE A 295 -12.70 3.54 -30.99
N HIS A 296 -12.35 2.63 -30.08
CA HIS A 296 -12.41 1.18 -30.35
C HIS A 296 -12.37 0.31 -29.07
N THR A 297 -11.18 -0.09 -28.59
CA THR A 297 -11.04 -1.10 -27.52
C THR A 297 -10.26 -0.56 -26.31
N GLY A 298 -10.74 -0.79 -25.09
CA GLY A 298 -10.08 -0.38 -23.84
C GLY A 298 -8.78 -1.16 -23.60
N ILE A 299 -8.88 -2.44 -23.26
CA ILE A 299 -7.74 -3.36 -23.17
C ILE A 299 -7.88 -4.46 -24.23
N GLY A 300 -6.90 -4.54 -25.14
CA GLY A 300 -6.63 -5.71 -25.96
C GLY A 300 -5.68 -6.66 -25.25
N TYR A 301 -6.04 -7.94 -25.18
CA TYR A 301 -5.34 -8.97 -24.42
C TYR A 301 -5.19 -10.23 -25.30
N TRP A 302 -4.00 -10.47 -25.84
CA TRP A 302 -3.78 -11.47 -26.89
C TRP A 302 -2.61 -12.41 -26.56
N LYS A 303 -2.82 -13.73 -26.69
CA LYS A 303 -1.80 -14.76 -26.40
C LYS A 303 -1.15 -14.65 -25.02
N CYS A 304 -1.88 -14.13 -24.04
CA CYS A 304 -1.35 -13.91 -22.68
C CYS A 304 -1.81 -15.00 -21.70
N ASN A 305 -0.95 -15.39 -20.77
CA ASN A 305 -1.17 -16.59 -19.93
C ASN A 305 -0.97 -16.33 -18.42
N ASP A 306 -1.65 -17.13 -17.59
CA ASP A 306 -1.44 -17.22 -16.13
C ASP A 306 -1.51 -15.86 -15.39
N SER A 307 -2.45 -15.02 -15.80
CA SER A 307 -2.48 -13.59 -15.47
C SER A 307 -3.75 -13.14 -14.74
N ILE A 308 -3.77 -11.89 -14.25
CA ILE A 308 -4.84 -11.31 -13.44
C ILE A 308 -5.24 -9.93 -13.98
N ILE A 309 -6.56 -9.69 -14.14
CA ILE A 309 -7.14 -8.40 -14.52
C ILE A 309 -8.24 -8.07 -13.49
N ARG A 310 -8.02 -7.10 -12.59
CA ARG A 310 -8.94 -6.85 -11.47
C ARG A 310 -9.13 -5.39 -11.05
N ASN A 311 -10.28 -5.06 -10.48
CA ASN A 311 -10.59 -3.71 -9.96
C ASN A 311 -10.48 -2.56 -10.99
N ASN A 312 -10.30 -2.82 -12.29
CA ASN A 312 -10.14 -1.75 -13.28
C ASN A 312 -11.52 -1.14 -13.60
N TRP A 313 -11.55 0.17 -13.84
CA TRP A 313 -12.76 0.88 -14.27
C TRP A 313 -12.67 1.18 -15.76
N PHE A 314 -13.47 0.48 -16.55
CA PHE A 314 -13.61 0.69 -17.99
C PHE A 314 -14.78 1.63 -18.25
N HIS A 315 -14.56 2.75 -18.93
CA HIS A 315 -15.68 3.56 -19.37
C HIS A 315 -15.57 4.21 -20.76
N ASP A 316 -16.74 4.45 -21.35
CA ASP A 316 -16.98 5.20 -22.59
C ASP A 316 -16.15 4.76 -23.81
N TRP A 317 -15.77 3.47 -23.83
CA TRP A 317 -15.10 2.86 -24.97
C TRP A 317 -16.03 2.75 -26.19
N ASN A 318 -15.45 2.82 -27.39
CA ASN A 318 -16.17 2.71 -28.67
C ASN A 318 -17.30 3.75 -28.87
N THR A 319 -17.29 4.87 -28.15
CA THR A 319 -18.32 5.93 -28.26
C THR A 319 -18.32 6.63 -29.62
N THR A 320 -17.18 6.70 -30.31
CA THR A 320 -17.05 7.25 -31.67
C THR A 320 -16.23 6.34 -32.58
N PRO A 321 -16.82 5.24 -33.10
CA PRO A 321 -16.11 4.23 -33.88
C PRO A 321 -15.72 4.69 -35.29
N THR A 322 -14.56 4.23 -35.75
CA THR A 322 -14.10 4.34 -37.15
C THR A 322 -15.04 3.61 -38.12
N SER A 323 -15.14 4.05 -39.38
CA SER A 323 -16.04 3.45 -40.36
C SER A 323 -15.71 2.00 -40.73
N GLY A 324 -14.47 1.55 -40.50
CA GLY A 324 -14.03 0.17 -40.72
C GLY A 324 -14.40 -0.81 -39.60
N SER A 325 -14.68 -0.35 -38.38
CA SER A 325 -15.13 -1.20 -37.27
C SER A 325 -16.19 -0.49 -36.44
N LEU A 326 -17.45 -0.91 -36.60
CA LEU A 326 -18.56 -0.43 -35.77
C LEU A 326 -18.50 -1.03 -34.34
N SER A 327 -17.80 -2.14 -34.17
CA SER A 327 -17.63 -2.84 -32.90
C SER A 327 -16.30 -2.52 -32.21
N GLY A 328 -16.31 -2.63 -30.89
CA GLY A 328 -15.19 -2.36 -29.99
C GLY A 328 -15.42 -2.99 -28.62
N ASN A 329 -14.41 -3.05 -27.76
CA ASN A 329 -14.43 -3.89 -26.55
C ASN A 329 -13.94 -3.13 -25.32
N GLY A 330 -14.56 -3.28 -24.15
CA GLY A 330 -13.97 -2.83 -22.89
C GLY A 330 -12.69 -3.63 -22.61
N LEU A 331 -12.85 -4.94 -22.52
CA LEU A 331 -11.78 -5.93 -22.42
C LEU A 331 -11.93 -7.00 -23.52
N GLN A 332 -10.91 -7.19 -24.35
CA GLN A 332 -10.86 -8.21 -25.40
C GLN A 332 -9.79 -9.25 -25.07
N VAL A 333 -10.18 -10.52 -24.90
CA VAL A 333 -9.30 -11.63 -24.51
C VAL A 333 -9.27 -12.67 -25.62
N GLN A 334 -8.16 -12.73 -26.36
CA GLN A 334 -7.98 -13.61 -27.52
C GLN A 334 -6.80 -14.57 -27.30
N SER A 335 -6.97 -15.85 -27.62
CA SER A 335 -5.90 -16.86 -27.57
C SER A 335 -5.14 -16.93 -26.23
N SER A 336 -5.79 -16.52 -25.14
CA SER A 336 -5.18 -16.27 -23.82
C SER A 336 -5.72 -17.24 -22.78
N ASN A 337 -4.87 -17.72 -21.86
CA ASN A 337 -5.19 -18.85 -20.98
C ASN A 337 -5.03 -18.52 -19.49
N ASN A 338 -5.72 -19.29 -18.64
CA ASN A 338 -5.66 -19.25 -17.17
C ASN A 338 -5.87 -17.85 -16.53
N THR A 339 -6.43 -16.90 -17.28
CA THR A 339 -6.53 -15.50 -16.87
C THR A 339 -7.74 -15.27 -15.97
N LYS A 340 -7.53 -14.61 -14.83
CA LYS A 340 -8.58 -14.31 -13.82
C LYS A 340 -9.03 -12.86 -13.95
N ILE A 341 -10.30 -12.65 -14.25
CA ILE A 341 -10.91 -11.36 -14.59
C ILE A 341 -12.01 -11.07 -13.56
N TYR A 342 -11.73 -10.21 -12.57
CA TYR A 342 -12.68 -10.01 -11.47
C TYR A 342 -12.74 -8.62 -10.82
N ASN A 343 -13.89 -8.27 -10.23
CA ASN A 343 -14.16 -6.97 -9.62
C ASN A 343 -13.97 -5.75 -10.56
N ASN A 344 -13.93 -5.94 -11.89
CA ASN A 344 -13.84 -4.82 -12.82
C ASN A 344 -15.23 -4.21 -13.08
N THR A 345 -15.28 -2.89 -13.29
CA THR A 345 -16.53 -2.16 -13.56
C THR A 345 -16.53 -1.64 -14.99
N PHE A 346 -17.62 -1.85 -15.72
CA PHE A 346 -17.78 -1.50 -17.13
C PHE A 346 -19.01 -0.61 -17.33
N HIS A 347 -18.84 0.57 -17.93
CA HIS A 347 -19.94 1.45 -18.36
C HIS A 347 -19.59 2.18 -19.67
N THR A 348 -20.34 2.03 -20.76
CA THR A 348 -20.18 2.88 -21.95
C THR A 348 -21.48 3.48 -22.42
N SER A 349 -21.43 4.77 -22.76
CA SER A 349 -22.47 5.53 -23.47
C SER A 349 -22.51 5.28 -24.99
N SER A 350 -21.68 4.38 -25.53
CA SER A 350 -21.64 4.07 -26.96
C SER A 350 -22.97 3.49 -27.47
N ALA A 351 -23.51 4.10 -28.54
CA ALA A 351 -24.68 3.61 -29.28
C ALA A 351 -24.32 2.64 -30.43
N TYR A 352 -23.14 2.01 -30.37
CA TYR A 352 -22.61 1.09 -31.38
C TYR A 352 -22.28 -0.28 -30.75
N ASP A 353 -21.70 -1.22 -31.50
CA ASP A 353 -21.49 -2.62 -31.09
C ASP A 353 -20.36 -2.78 -30.04
N ALA A 354 -20.54 -2.16 -28.87
CA ALA A 354 -19.55 -2.04 -27.81
C ALA A 354 -19.68 -3.19 -26.80
N HIS A 355 -18.83 -4.21 -26.91
CA HIS A 355 -18.80 -5.35 -25.99
C HIS A 355 -18.12 -4.92 -24.67
N ALA A 356 -18.60 -5.31 -23.49
CA ALA A 356 -17.86 -5.03 -22.25
C ALA A 356 -16.70 -6.01 -22.04
N ILE A 357 -16.95 -7.33 -22.17
CA ILE A 357 -15.91 -8.37 -22.17
C ILE A 357 -16.11 -9.30 -23.38
N SER A 358 -15.06 -9.54 -24.16
CA SER A 358 -15.05 -10.54 -25.25
C SER A 358 -14.01 -11.64 -24.99
N ILE A 359 -14.37 -12.92 -25.13
CA ILE A 359 -13.41 -14.05 -25.20
C ILE A 359 -13.46 -14.71 -26.59
N GLY A 360 -12.30 -15.04 -27.17
CA GLY A 360 -12.20 -15.77 -28.44
C GLY A 360 -10.80 -16.29 -28.80
N VAL A 361 -10.63 -16.72 -30.05
CA VAL A 361 -9.39 -17.23 -30.65
C VAL A 361 -9.23 -16.71 -32.09
N ASN A 362 -8.06 -16.86 -32.73
CA ASN A 362 -7.76 -16.25 -34.03
C ASN A 362 -7.22 -17.25 -35.09
N ILE A 363 -8.10 -18.09 -35.65
CA ILE A 363 -7.70 -19.16 -36.59
C ILE A 363 -7.13 -18.66 -37.92
N VAL A 364 -7.45 -17.45 -38.36
CA VAL A 364 -7.10 -16.95 -39.70
C VAL A 364 -5.58 -16.97 -39.92
N ASN A 365 -4.82 -16.74 -38.84
CA ASN A 365 -3.36 -16.83 -38.82
C ASN A 365 -2.82 -17.93 -37.88
N HIS A 366 -3.59 -18.40 -36.90
CA HIS A 366 -3.12 -19.30 -35.84
C HIS A 366 -4.15 -20.40 -35.49
N PRO A 367 -4.19 -21.53 -36.24
CA PRO A 367 -5.16 -22.60 -36.02
C PRO A 367 -4.96 -23.39 -34.72
N ASP A 368 -3.74 -23.39 -34.16
CA ASP A 368 -3.38 -24.11 -32.93
C ASP A 368 -3.60 -23.30 -31.64
N ASP A 369 -4.00 -22.02 -31.73
CA ASP A 369 -4.25 -21.17 -30.57
C ASP A 369 -5.41 -21.71 -29.70
N THR A 370 -5.36 -21.45 -28.39
CA THR A 370 -6.42 -21.81 -27.44
C THR A 370 -6.69 -20.67 -26.45
N ALA A 371 -7.91 -20.64 -25.88
CA ALA A 371 -8.30 -19.70 -24.84
C ALA A 371 -9.04 -20.44 -23.73
N ASN A 372 -8.27 -21.08 -22.84
CA ASN A 372 -8.72 -22.08 -21.87
C ASN A 372 -8.47 -21.64 -20.43
N GLY A 373 -9.23 -22.17 -19.46
CA GLY A 373 -8.97 -21.98 -18.03
C GLY A 373 -9.26 -20.59 -17.48
N ASN A 374 -9.78 -19.66 -18.30
CA ASN A 374 -10.07 -18.29 -17.87
C ASN A 374 -11.30 -18.25 -16.96
N MET A 375 -11.30 -17.29 -16.02
CA MET A 375 -12.34 -17.13 -15.00
C MET A 375 -12.83 -15.68 -14.96
N ILE A 376 -14.08 -15.42 -15.37
CA ILE A 376 -14.73 -14.09 -15.25
C ILE A 376 -15.70 -14.10 -14.06
N PHE A 377 -15.40 -13.35 -12.98
CA PHE A 377 -16.29 -13.33 -11.81
C PHE A 377 -16.36 -12.01 -11.06
N ASN A 378 -17.47 -11.72 -10.37
CA ASN A 378 -17.68 -10.49 -9.61
C ASN A 378 -17.52 -9.17 -10.40
N ASN A 379 -17.61 -9.18 -11.73
CA ASN A 379 -17.52 -7.95 -12.53
C ASN A 379 -18.91 -7.28 -12.65
N THR A 380 -18.93 -5.96 -12.78
CA THR A 380 -20.16 -5.15 -12.83
C THR A 380 -20.28 -4.45 -14.18
N ILE A 381 -21.40 -4.63 -14.89
CA ILE A 381 -21.58 -4.17 -16.27
C ILE A 381 -22.89 -3.38 -16.39
N TYR A 382 -22.79 -2.08 -16.64
CA TYR A 382 -23.90 -1.14 -16.80
C TYR A 382 -24.04 -0.65 -18.25
N ARG A 383 -25.27 -0.59 -18.76
CA ARG A 383 -25.57 -0.21 -20.16
C ARG A 383 -25.89 1.27 -20.34
N GLY A 384 -25.04 1.97 -21.11
CA GLY A 384 -25.44 3.12 -21.94
C GLY A 384 -25.70 2.72 -23.41
N GLY A 385 -25.08 1.63 -23.89
CA GLY A 385 -25.48 0.94 -25.13
C GLY A 385 -24.74 -0.37 -25.43
N SER A 386 -24.01 -0.91 -24.46
CA SER A 386 -23.15 -2.09 -24.63
C SER A 386 -23.87 -3.43 -24.84
N ILE A 387 -23.11 -4.35 -25.44
CA ILE A 387 -23.29 -5.80 -25.35
C ILE A 387 -22.50 -6.30 -24.12
N GLY A 388 -23.09 -7.15 -23.29
CA GLY A 388 -22.52 -7.55 -21.99
C GLY A 388 -21.22 -8.37 -22.09
N ILE A 389 -21.33 -9.70 -21.98
CA ILE A 389 -20.20 -10.60 -22.17
C ILE A 389 -20.40 -11.38 -23.47
N PHE A 390 -19.46 -11.22 -24.40
CA PHE A 390 -19.44 -11.86 -25.70
C PHE A 390 -18.46 -13.05 -25.72
N LEU A 391 -18.89 -14.15 -26.31
CA LEU A 391 -18.17 -15.42 -26.30
C LEU A 391 -18.09 -15.96 -27.73
N GLY A 392 -17.03 -15.58 -28.45
CA GLY A 392 -16.83 -16.05 -29.82
C GLY A 392 -15.82 -15.25 -30.62
N HIS A 393 -14.73 -15.90 -31.02
CA HIS A 393 -14.37 -15.94 -32.44
C HIS A 393 -13.59 -17.24 -32.70
N PHE A 394 -13.80 -17.82 -33.89
CA PHE A 394 -12.93 -18.76 -34.60
C PHE A 394 -12.32 -19.97 -33.85
N THR A 395 -12.63 -21.20 -34.30
CA THR A 395 -12.24 -22.44 -33.60
C THR A 395 -11.39 -23.40 -34.42
N GLY A 396 -10.27 -23.87 -33.85
CA GLY A 396 -9.40 -24.92 -34.42
C GLY A 396 -9.07 -26.08 -33.46
N GLY A 397 -9.55 -26.04 -32.21
CA GLY A 397 -9.05 -26.89 -31.11
C GLY A 397 -10.05 -27.83 -30.44
N GLN A 398 -9.61 -28.40 -29.31
CA GLN A 398 -10.41 -29.15 -28.33
C GLN A 398 -11.33 -28.20 -27.52
N PRO A 399 -12.38 -28.69 -26.84
CA PRO A 399 -13.31 -27.84 -26.08
C PRO A 399 -12.61 -27.02 -24.99
N ALA A 400 -12.77 -25.69 -25.07
CA ALA A 400 -12.09 -24.69 -24.25
C ALA A 400 -12.87 -24.36 -22.96
N THR A 401 -12.42 -24.91 -21.83
CA THR A 401 -13.10 -24.81 -20.52
C THR A 401 -12.84 -23.46 -19.84
N ASN A 402 -13.79 -22.53 -19.98
CA ASN A 402 -13.79 -21.22 -19.32
C ASN A 402 -14.97 -21.13 -18.34
N ARG A 403 -14.85 -20.31 -17.29
CA ARG A 403 -15.82 -20.24 -16.17
C ARG A 403 -16.35 -18.81 -15.95
N LEU A 404 -17.65 -18.69 -15.65
CA LEU A 404 -18.30 -17.42 -15.30
C LEU A 404 -19.15 -17.54 -14.03
N ALA A 405 -18.97 -16.65 -13.06
CA ALA A 405 -19.70 -16.66 -11.78
C ALA A 405 -19.93 -15.26 -11.19
N ASN A 406 -21.06 -15.02 -10.52
CA ASN A 406 -21.29 -13.83 -9.68
C ASN A 406 -21.08 -12.44 -10.33
N ASN A 407 -21.19 -12.31 -11.65
CA ASN A 407 -21.13 -11.00 -12.33
C ASN A 407 -22.51 -10.31 -12.28
N TYR A 408 -22.53 -9.00 -12.10
CA TYR A 408 -23.74 -8.17 -12.12
C TYR A 408 -23.88 -7.50 -13.50
N ILE A 409 -24.92 -7.85 -14.26
CA ILE A 409 -25.09 -7.41 -15.66
C ILE A 409 -26.48 -6.78 -15.81
N PHE A 410 -26.50 -5.46 -16.03
CA PHE A 410 -27.70 -4.64 -15.90
C PHE A 410 -28.04 -3.90 -17.21
N ASN A 411 -29.31 -3.93 -17.61
CA ASN A 411 -29.85 -3.22 -18.80
C ASN A 411 -29.19 -3.55 -20.17
N ASN A 412 -28.32 -4.57 -20.30
CA ASN A 412 -27.58 -4.85 -21.54
C ASN A 412 -28.44 -5.55 -22.62
N ILE A 413 -28.02 -5.42 -23.88
CA ILE A 413 -28.47 -6.29 -24.97
C ILE A 413 -27.49 -7.47 -25.08
N ILE A 414 -27.98 -8.68 -25.31
CA ILE A 414 -27.16 -9.88 -25.43
C ILE A 414 -27.55 -10.62 -26.70
N TYR A 415 -26.61 -10.71 -27.64
CA TYR A 415 -26.81 -11.36 -28.93
C TYR A 415 -26.46 -12.85 -28.88
N GLY A 416 -27.33 -13.68 -29.44
CA GLY A 416 -27.01 -15.07 -29.77
C GLY A 416 -26.04 -15.18 -30.95
N ILE A 417 -25.17 -16.19 -30.93
CA ILE A 417 -24.14 -16.40 -31.97
C ILE A 417 -24.80 -16.69 -33.33
N ASN A 418 -24.82 -15.71 -34.23
CA ASN A 418 -24.76 -15.95 -35.68
C ASN A 418 -24.31 -14.69 -36.44
N TRP A 419 -23.02 -14.58 -36.77
CA TRP A 419 -22.48 -13.59 -37.70
C TRP A 419 -21.84 -14.32 -38.89
N TYR A 420 -21.94 -13.74 -40.08
CA TYR A 420 -21.62 -14.26 -41.41
C TYR A 420 -22.73 -15.04 -42.13
N ASP A 421 -23.49 -14.28 -42.93
CA ASP A 421 -24.43 -14.76 -43.96
C ASP A 421 -23.68 -15.20 -45.24
N THR A 422 -22.50 -15.82 -45.09
CA THR A 422 -21.61 -16.24 -46.18
C THR A 422 -21.23 -17.72 -46.08
N PRO A 423 -21.06 -18.46 -47.20
CA PRO A 423 -21.02 -19.93 -47.17
C PRO A 423 -19.65 -20.52 -46.77
N TYR A 424 -18.86 -19.84 -45.93
CA TYR A 424 -17.46 -20.17 -45.70
C TYR A 424 -17.28 -21.26 -44.62
N GLU A 425 -17.57 -22.49 -45.03
CA GLU A 425 -17.16 -23.76 -44.43
C GLU A 425 -17.77 -24.15 -43.06
N GLU A 426 -18.84 -24.95 -43.14
CA GLU A 426 -19.49 -25.71 -42.03
C GLU A 426 -18.55 -26.74 -41.34
N SER A 427 -17.30 -26.87 -41.78
CA SER A 427 -16.34 -27.93 -41.41
C SER A 427 -15.50 -27.65 -40.16
N HIS A 428 -15.37 -26.39 -39.73
CA HIS A 428 -14.40 -25.97 -38.69
C HIS A 428 -15.03 -25.51 -37.36
N ASN A 429 -16.35 -25.28 -37.32
CA ASN A 429 -17.01 -24.74 -36.12
C ASN A 429 -17.26 -25.82 -35.04
N LYS A 430 -16.54 -25.74 -33.92
CA LYS A 430 -16.84 -26.49 -32.68
C LYS A 430 -17.15 -25.50 -31.55
N PRO A 431 -18.22 -25.67 -30.77
CA PRO A 431 -18.58 -24.69 -29.73
C PRO A 431 -17.51 -24.59 -28.62
N ILE A 432 -17.14 -23.35 -28.26
CA ILE A 432 -16.41 -23.07 -27.02
C ILE A 432 -17.26 -23.56 -25.85
N THR A 433 -16.72 -24.50 -25.06
CA THR A 433 -17.48 -25.18 -24.01
C THR A 433 -17.26 -24.48 -22.68
N VAL A 434 -18.07 -23.44 -22.44
CA VAL A 434 -18.10 -22.74 -21.15
C VAL A 434 -18.72 -23.65 -20.10
N ASP A 435 -17.89 -24.09 -19.15
CA ASP A 435 -18.36 -24.75 -17.93
C ASP A 435 -18.96 -23.69 -17.00
N LEU A 436 -20.29 -23.58 -17.03
CA LEU A 436 -21.05 -23.00 -15.91
C LEU A 436 -20.87 -23.94 -14.71
N PHE A 437 -19.80 -23.68 -13.95
CA PHE A 437 -19.29 -24.59 -12.93
C PHE A 437 -20.39 -24.88 -11.89
N MET A 438 -20.73 -26.16 -11.71
CA MET A 438 -21.65 -26.61 -10.67
C MET A 438 -20.87 -27.16 -9.47
N PRO A 439 -20.54 -26.33 -8.46
CA PRO A 439 -20.26 -26.84 -7.14
C PRO A 439 -21.55 -27.38 -6.51
N ASP A 440 -21.38 -28.35 -5.65
CA ASP A 440 -22.40 -29.24 -5.11
C ASP A 440 -23.42 -28.57 -4.16
N GLN A 441 -24.68 -28.57 -4.61
CA GLN A 441 -25.91 -28.59 -3.81
C GLN A 441 -26.16 -27.51 -2.73
N ASN A 442 -25.54 -26.32 -2.77
CA ASN A 442 -26.00 -25.18 -1.96
C ASN A 442 -25.89 -23.79 -2.65
N ASN A 443 -26.88 -23.48 -3.52
CA ASN A 443 -27.38 -22.14 -3.87
C ASN A 443 -26.39 -20.94 -3.96
N ALA A 444 -25.23 -21.11 -4.62
CA ALA A 444 -24.23 -20.05 -4.82
C ALA A 444 -24.21 -19.49 -6.27
N TYR A 445 -25.36 -19.44 -6.95
CA TYR A 445 -25.48 -19.06 -8.37
C TYR A 445 -25.78 -17.57 -8.54
N GLY A 446 -24.79 -16.71 -8.30
CA GLY A 446 -24.99 -15.26 -8.12
C GLY A 446 -24.79 -14.35 -9.34
N ASN A 447 -24.73 -14.86 -10.58
CA ASN A 447 -24.74 -13.95 -11.75
C ASN A 447 -26.14 -13.31 -11.84
N GLN A 448 -26.25 -11.99 -11.69
CA GLN A 448 -27.52 -11.25 -11.70
C GLN A 448 -27.73 -10.57 -13.06
N TRP A 449 -28.92 -10.73 -13.63
CA TRP A 449 -29.23 -10.40 -15.03
C TRP A 449 -30.45 -9.47 -15.16
N ASP A 450 -30.50 -8.40 -14.36
CA ASP A 450 -31.67 -7.52 -14.32
C ASP A 450 -31.85 -6.67 -15.59
N ASN A 451 -33.09 -6.68 -16.12
CA ASN A 451 -33.57 -5.88 -17.26
C ASN A 451 -32.81 -6.07 -18.60
N ASN A 452 -32.14 -7.19 -18.81
CA ASN A 452 -31.44 -7.48 -20.07
C ASN A 452 -32.39 -7.94 -21.20
N VAL A 453 -32.01 -7.70 -22.46
CA VAL A 453 -32.77 -8.09 -23.66
C VAL A 453 -31.96 -9.07 -24.50
N LEU A 454 -32.52 -10.25 -24.76
CA LEU A 454 -31.87 -11.37 -25.46
C LEU A 454 -32.38 -11.48 -26.91
N VAL A 455 -31.52 -11.36 -27.92
CA VAL A 455 -31.90 -11.24 -29.34
C VAL A 455 -31.00 -12.01 -30.32
N GLN A 456 -31.58 -12.39 -31.46
CA GLN A 456 -30.87 -12.78 -32.69
C GLN A 456 -30.38 -11.56 -33.47
N THR A 457 -29.43 -11.78 -34.37
CA THR A 457 -28.86 -10.76 -35.26
C THR A 457 -29.84 -10.21 -36.31
N ASP A 458 -31.04 -10.78 -36.45
CA ASP A 458 -32.12 -10.21 -37.26
C ASP A 458 -33.04 -9.22 -36.50
N GLY A 459 -32.99 -9.25 -35.16
CA GLY A 459 -33.81 -8.46 -34.23
C GLY A 459 -34.87 -9.25 -33.45
N ASN A 460 -35.05 -10.55 -33.70
CA ASN A 460 -36.03 -11.37 -32.98
C ASN A 460 -35.52 -11.81 -31.59
N PRO A 461 -36.37 -11.86 -30.55
CA PRO A 461 -35.93 -12.31 -29.22
C PRO A 461 -35.63 -13.81 -29.20
N PHE A 462 -34.49 -14.20 -28.61
CA PHE A 462 -33.97 -15.57 -28.65
C PHE A 462 -33.04 -15.89 -27.48
N VAL A 463 -32.97 -17.17 -27.09
CA VAL A 463 -32.08 -17.69 -26.06
C VAL A 463 -31.46 -19.01 -26.53
N ALA A 464 -30.14 -19.16 -26.37
CA ALA A 464 -29.44 -20.43 -26.63
C ALA A 464 -29.45 -21.30 -25.36
N GLY A 465 -30.10 -22.48 -25.43
CA GLY A 465 -30.02 -23.48 -24.36
C GLY A 465 -28.65 -24.17 -24.30
N PHE A 466 -27.94 -24.04 -23.18
CA PHE A 466 -26.69 -24.75 -22.89
C PHE A 466 -26.98 -26.14 -22.31
N ASN A 467 -26.53 -27.21 -22.98
CA ASN A 467 -26.65 -28.57 -22.49
C ASN A 467 -25.54 -29.47 -23.09
N ASN A 468 -25.15 -30.54 -22.40
CA ASN A 468 -23.89 -31.26 -22.67
C ASN A 468 -23.91 -32.19 -23.91
N ASP A 469 -24.92 -32.06 -24.78
CA ASP A 469 -25.05 -32.79 -26.04
C ASP A 469 -24.97 -31.78 -27.20
N ALA A 470 -23.85 -31.79 -27.94
CA ALA A 470 -23.49 -30.78 -28.95
C ALA A 470 -24.34 -30.81 -30.25
N ASN A 471 -25.59 -31.29 -30.18
CA ASN A 471 -26.52 -31.46 -31.29
C ASN A 471 -27.91 -30.83 -31.05
N LYS A 472 -28.13 -30.11 -29.94
CA LYS A 472 -29.41 -29.41 -29.68
C LYS A 472 -29.23 -28.06 -28.98
N PHE A 473 -29.34 -26.98 -29.74
CA PHE A 473 -29.79 -25.70 -29.21
C PHE A 473 -31.29 -25.82 -28.89
N GLU A 474 -31.67 -25.76 -27.62
CA GLU A 474 -33.08 -25.74 -27.22
C GLU A 474 -33.61 -24.31 -27.32
N GLN A 475 -34.58 -24.07 -28.21
CA GLN A 475 -35.31 -22.80 -28.30
C GLN A 475 -36.27 -22.68 -27.11
N LEU A 476 -36.16 -21.59 -26.36
CA LEU A 476 -36.99 -21.30 -25.19
C LEU A 476 -37.63 -19.91 -25.31
N THR A 477 -38.89 -19.80 -24.89
CA THR A 477 -39.54 -18.50 -24.66
C THR A 477 -39.02 -17.83 -23.39
N LEU A 478 -39.28 -16.52 -23.24
CA LEU A 478 -38.88 -15.77 -22.05
C LEU A 478 -39.45 -16.37 -20.75
N ASP A 479 -40.70 -16.83 -20.77
CA ASP A 479 -41.33 -17.46 -19.61
C ASP A 479 -40.71 -18.84 -19.29
N GLU A 480 -40.32 -19.61 -20.32
CA GLU A 480 -39.62 -20.89 -20.14
C GLU A 480 -38.16 -20.73 -19.68
N LEU A 481 -37.51 -19.60 -19.99
CA LEU A 481 -36.23 -19.22 -19.39
C LEU A 481 -36.41 -18.82 -17.93
N ASN A 482 -37.37 -17.94 -17.64
CA ASN A 482 -37.64 -17.45 -16.27
C ASN A 482 -38.12 -18.56 -15.33
N ALA A 483 -38.67 -19.65 -15.88
CA ALA A 483 -39.01 -20.87 -15.15
C ALA A 483 -37.80 -21.81 -14.88
N ARG A 484 -36.60 -21.54 -15.40
CA ARG A 484 -35.40 -22.34 -15.12
C ARG A 484 -34.86 -22.01 -13.71
N PRO A 485 -34.39 -23.01 -12.92
CA PRO A 485 -33.91 -22.79 -11.56
C PRO A 485 -32.74 -21.79 -11.39
N TYR A 486 -32.04 -21.47 -12.48
CA TYR A 486 -30.91 -20.54 -12.52
C TYR A 486 -31.28 -19.10 -12.96
N ALA A 487 -32.55 -18.81 -13.27
CA ALA A 487 -33.01 -17.52 -13.80
C ALA A 487 -33.68 -16.62 -12.73
N ASN A 488 -33.26 -16.73 -11.46
CA ASN A 488 -33.84 -15.97 -10.35
C ASN A 488 -33.49 -14.48 -10.44
N GLY A 489 -34.46 -13.64 -10.81
CA GLY A 489 -34.34 -12.18 -10.84
C GLY A 489 -35.12 -11.55 -12.01
N ASN A 490 -35.09 -12.22 -13.16
CA ASN A 490 -35.67 -11.76 -14.43
C ASN A 490 -37.12 -11.27 -14.27
N ARG A 491 -37.32 -9.95 -14.37
CA ARG A 491 -38.65 -9.36 -14.55
C ARG A 491 -39.05 -9.41 -16.02
N THR A 492 -40.31 -9.71 -16.30
CA THR A 492 -40.87 -9.64 -17.65
C THR A 492 -40.80 -8.21 -18.17
N VAL A 493 -39.91 -7.94 -19.13
CA VAL A 493 -39.85 -6.65 -19.83
C VAL A 493 -41.12 -6.52 -20.67
N THR A 494 -41.97 -5.56 -20.32
CA THR A 494 -43.18 -5.25 -21.11
C THR A 494 -42.76 -4.67 -22.46
N LEU A 495 -43.07 -5.36 -23.56
CA LEU A 495 -42.65 -4.98 -24.94
C LEU A 495 -43.15 -3.61 -25.44
N ASN A 496 -43.94 -2.89 -24.65
CA ASN A 496 -44.53 -1.59 -25.00
C ASN A 496 -43.51 -0.44 -25.13
N PHE A 497 -42.25 -0.64 -24.73
CA PHE A 497 -41.21 0.40 -24.70
C PHE A 497 -40.24 0.37 -25.90
N VAL A 498 -40.47 -0.53 -26.87
CA VAL A 498 -39.67 -0.63 -28.12
C VAL A 498 -40.51 -0.12 -29.29
N ASN A 499 -39.90 0.67 -30.18
CA ASN A 499 -40.50 0.98 -31.49
C ASN A 499 -40.08 -0.09 -32.51
N PRO A 500 -40.98 -1.00 -32.95
CA PRO A 500 -40.60 -2.12 -33.81
C PRO A 500 -40.25 -1.71 -35.25
N ASP A 501 -40.71 -0.55 -35.72
CA ASP A 501 -40.70 -0.22 -37.16
C ASP A 501 -39.32 0.22 -37.69
N ASN A 502 -38.38 0.59 -36.80
CA ASN A 502 -37.10 1.21 -37.19
C ASN A 502 -35.83 0.35 -36.96
N LYS A 503 -35.95 -0.84 -36.34
CA LYS A 503 -34.81 -1.65 -35.82
C LYS A 503 -33.90 -0.94 -34.79
N ASP A 504 -34.35 0.18 -34.24
CA ASP A 504 -33.57 1.04 -33.34
C ASP A 504 -34.24 1.09 -31.96
N PHE A 505 -33.58 0.50 -30.95
CA PHE A 505 -34.15 0.18 -29.64
C PHE A 505 -34.13 1.37 -28.66
N ASN A 506 -34.59 2.53 -29.12
CA ASN A 506 -34.76 3.73 -28.29
C ASN A 506 -36.05 3.65 -27.45
N LEU A 507 -35.94 3.94 -26.14
CA LEU A 507 -37.08 4.07 -25.22
C LEU A 507 -37.94 5.30 -25.57
N MET A 508 -39.22 5.29 -25.22
CA MET A 508 -40.12 6.42 -25.50
C MET A 508 -39.90 7.58 -24.52
N PRO A 509 -40.01 8.86 -24.93
CA PRO A 509 -39.91 10.05 -24.07
C PRO A 509 -41.03 10.25 -23.02
N THR A 510 -41.70 9.17 -22.60
CA THR A 510 -42.68 9.14 -21.51
C THR A 510 -42.43 7.96 -20.57
N ASP A 511 -41.22 7.41 -20.58
CA ASP A 511 -40.76 6.37 -19.67
C ASP A 511 -40.60 6.95 -18.24
N PRO A 512 -40.93 6.21 -17.17
CA PRO A 512 -40.57 6.60 -15.81
C PRO A 512 -39.06 6.86 -15.59
N PHE A 513 -38.16 6.45 -16.49
CA PHE A 513 -36.75 6.85 -16.46
C PHE A 513 -36.51 8.37 -16.53
N ASP A 514 -37.37 9.14 -17.22
CA ASP A 514 -37.29 10.62 -17.18
C ASP A 514 -37.59 11.19 -15.78
N GLN A 515 -38.23 10.40 -14.90
CA GLN A 515 -38.42 10.75 -13.48
C GLN A 515 -37.26 10.24 -12.59
N LEU A 516 -36.53 9.21 -13.01
CA LEU A 516 -35.30 8.77 -12.33
C LEU A 516 -34.16 9.79 -12.45
N GLN A 517 -34.13 10.64 -13.49
CA GLN A 517 -33.26 11.83 -13.50
C GLN A 517 -33.47 12.78 -12.31
N SER A 518 -34.63 12.73 -11.65
CA SER A 518 -34.93 13.50 -10.43
C SER A 518 -34.71 12.73 -9.12
N SER A 519 -34.24 11.48 -9.20
CA SER A 519 -34.09 10.57 -8.05
C SER A 519 -32.96 9.54 -8.23
N CYS A 520 -31.70 10.00 -8.29
CA CYS A 520 -30.53 9.13 -8.22
C CYS A 520 -30.50 8.31 -6.90
N HIS A 521 -30.05 7.06 -6.97
CA HIS A 521 -29.82 6.18 -5.80
C HIS A 521 -28.62 6.68 -4.98
N GLU A 522 -28.64 6.55 -3.65
CA GLU A 522 -27.54 7.07 -2.79
C GLU A 522 -26.18 6.46 -3.14
N ASP A 523 -26.10 5.17 -3.48
CA ASP A 523 -24.86 4.51 -3.91
C ASP A 523 -24.25 5.09 -5.21
N LEU A 524 -24.98 5.96 -5.93
CA LEU A 524 -24.56 6.59 -7.18
C LEU A 524 -24.29 8.10 -7.02
N THR A 525 -24.59 8.70 -5.88
CA THR A 525 -24.30 10.12 -5.59
C THR A 525 -22.90 10.36 -5.02
N TYR A 526 -22.14 9.30 -4.75
CA TYR A 526 -20.74 9.34 -4.33
C TYR A 526 -19.84 8.70 -5.41
N ASP A 527 -18.53 8.98 -5.37
CA ASP A 527 -17.52 8.28 -6.16
C ASP A 527 -16.61 7.38 -5.28
N PHE A 528 -15.61 6.75 -5.90
CA PHE A 528 -14.67 5.84 -5.22
C PHE A 528 -13.85 6.52 -4.11
N TYR A 529 -13.75 7.85 -4.11
CA TYR A 529 -13.06 8.65 -3.10
C TYR A 529 -14.03 9.31 -2.10
N GLY A 530 -15.34 9.06 -2.24
CA GLY A 530 -16.39 9.57 -1.35
C GLY A 530 -16.93 10.95 -1.70
N ALA A 531 -16.55 11.55 -2.83
CA ALA A 531 -16.98 12.90 -3.19
C ALA A 531 -18.44 12.96 -3.65
N THR A 532 -19.23 13.89 -3.12
CA THR A 532 -20.67 13.99 -3.38
C THR A 532 -21.00 14.75 -4.68
N ARG A 533 -21.85 14.16 -5.53
CA ARG A 533 -22.24 14.68 -6.85
C ARG A 533 -23.44 15.64 -6.79
N PRO A 534 -23.47 16.73 -7.59
CA PRO A 534 -24.65 17.61 -7.68
C PRO A 534 -25.86 16.91 -8.31
N SER A 535 -27.01 16.96 -7.62
CA SER A 535 -28.23 16.21 -7.94
C SER A 535 -28.97 16.60 -9.23
N GLN A 536 -28.47 17.58 -9.99
CA GLN A 536 -29.07 18.03 -11.26
C GLN A 536 -28.40 17.40 -12.50
N ASN A 537 -27.23 16.77 -12.34
CA ASN A 537 -26.47 16.16 -13.44
C ASN A 537 -26.37 14.63 -13.28
N CYS A 538 -27.50 13.93 -13.13
CA CYS A 538 -27.56 12.46 -13.25
C CYS A 538 -27.43 11.98 -14.72
N SER A 539 -26.51 12.60 -15.48
CA SER A 539 -26.03 12.19 -16.81
C SER A 539 -24.68 11.51 -16.65
N ILE A 540 -24.62 10.20 -16.89
CA ILE A 540 -23.44 9.38 -16.58
C ILE A 540 -22.23 9.78 -17.45
N GLY A 541 -21.06 9.92 -16.83
CA GLY A 541 -19.75 10.02 -17.53
C GLY A 541 -19.26 11.44 -17.89
N ALA A 542 -20.06 12.49 -17.72
CA ALA A 542 -19.69 13.84 -18.14
C ALA A 542 -18.72 14.56 -17.19
N VAL A 543 -17.40 14.34 -17.38
CA VAL A 543 -16.36 15.26 -16.88
C VAL A 543 -15.63 15.90 -18.06
N GLU A 544 -16.17 17.00 -18.57
CA GLU A 544 -15.38 17.95 -19.38
C GLU A 544 -14.34 18.62 -18.48
N HIS A 545 -13.16 18.02 -18.32
CA HIS A 545 -12.08 18.70 -17.64
C HIS A 545 -11.48 19.79 -18.53
N SER A 546 -12.00 21.01 -18.34
CA SER A 546 -11.13 22.18 -18.40
C SER A 546 -9.91 21.94 -17.51
N ILE A 547 -8.72 22.18 -18.05
CA ILE A 547 -7.46 21.64 -17.51
C ILE A 547 -7.21 22.21 -16.10
N VAL A 548 -7.26 21.31 -15.13
CA VAL A 548 -6.71 21.50 -13.78
C VAL A 548 -5.74 20.34 -13.58
N GLN A 549 -4.51 20.63 -13.18
CA GLN A 549 -3.58 19.59 -12.75
C GLN A 549 -4.15 18.95 -11.48
N PHE A 550 -4.58 17.70 -11.60
CA PHE A 550 -4.52 16.78 -10.47
C PHE A 550 -3.12 16.19 -10.49
N GLY A 551 -2.42 16.25 -9.36
CA GLY A 551 -1.35 15.29 -9.11
C GLY A 551 -1.96 13.89 -8.89
N PRO A 552 -1.25 12.96 -8.22
CA PRO A 552 -1.97 11.91 -7.51
C PRO A 552 -3.06 12.55 -6.62
N PRO A 553 -4.18 11.86 -6.32
CA PRO A 553 -4.98 12.26 -5.18
C PRO A 553 -4.01 12.30 -4.00
N GLN A 554 -3.74 13.51 -3.49
CA GLN A 554 -3.07 13.63 -2.21
C GLN A 554 -3.86 12.72 -1.26
N PRO A 555 -3.21 11.86 -0.45
CA PRO A 555 -3.91 11.42 0.74
C PRO A 555 -4.39 12.71 1.40
N GLU A 556 -5.69 12.84 1.71
CA GLU A 556 -6.11 13.92 2.61
C GLU A 556 -5.14 13.84 3.76
N SER A 557 -4.34 14.89 3.96
CA SER A 557 -3.16 14.85 4.83
C SER A 557 -3.64 14.98 6.27
N PHE A 558 -4.42 13.97 6.66
CA PHE A 558 -4.93 13.77 7.99
C PHE A 558 -3.70 13.72 8.86
N LEU A 559 -3.56 14.74 9.70
CA LEU A 559 -2.49 14.82 10.67
C LEU A 559 -2.61 13.59 11.55
N PRO A 560 -1.67 12.63 11.50
CA PRO A 560 -1.81 11.39 12.24
C PRO A 560 -1.94 11.65 13.74
N ALA A 561 -2.34 10.65 14.51
CA ALA A 561 -2.40 10.76 15.97
C ALA A 561 -1.08 11.29 16.58
N PHE A 562 0.05 10.91 15.97
CA PHE A 562 1.40 11.37 16.26
C PHE A 562 2.34 10.89 15.12
N PRO A 563 3.57 11.42 14.97
CA PRO A 563 4.54 10.92 14.00
C PRO A 563 4.83 9.43 14.23
N GLY A 564 4.64 8.59 13.21
CA GLY A 564 4.75 7.13 13.31
C GLY A 564 3.49 6.40 13.81
N ALA A 565 2.34 7.06 13.91
CA ALA A 565 1.04 6.41 14.02
C ALA A 565 0.64 5.77 12.67
N VAL A 566 0.29 4.49 12.67
CA VAL A 566 -0.07 3.72 11.45
C VAL A 566 -1.34 2.88 11.65
N GLY A 567 -1.84 2.25 10.59
CA GLY A 567 -3.02 1.38 10.66
C GLY A 567 -4.36 2.12 10.76
N TYR A 568 -5.44 1.37 10.95
CA TYR A 568 -6.81 1.90 11.00
C TYR A 568 -7.07 2.87 12.17
N GLY A 569 -6.26 2.85 13.23
CA GLY A 569 -6.31 3.82 14.33
C GLY A 569 -5.52 5.11 14.11
N ALA A 570 -4.72 5.24 13.04
CA ALA A 570 -3.83 6.39 12.83
C ALA A 570 -4.53 7.75 12.71
N LYS A 571 -5.83 7.74 12.36
CA LYS A 571 -6.68 8.94 12.19
C LYS A 571 -7.20 9.53 13.51
N ALA A 572 -6.87 8.95 14.67
CA ALA A 572 -7.27 9.48 15.96
C ALA A 572 -6.70 10.90 16.20
N THR A 573 -7.50 11.77 16.81
CA THR A 573 -7.11 13.12 17.24
C THR A 573 -7.01 13.24 18.77
N GLY A 574 -7.64 12.34 19.52
CA GLY A 574 -7.63 12.31 20.98
C GLY A 574 -7.98 13.66 21.59
N GLY A 575 -7.08 14.17 22.44
CA GLY A 575 -7.20 15.46 23.13
C GLY A 575 -6.74 16.69 22.34
N ARG A 576 -6.46 16.58 21.04
CA ARG A 576 -5.91 17.66 20.19
C ARG A 576 -6.79 18.92 20.23
N GLY A 577 -6.19 20.07 20.55
CA GLY A 577 -6.90 21.36 20.66
C GLY A 577 -7.74 21.53 21.94
N GLY A 578 -7.59 20.64 22.91
CA GLY A 578 -8.46 20.50 24.07
C GLY A 578 -8.06 21.26 25.34
N ASP A 579 -8.61 20.82 26.47
CA ASP A 579 -8.07 21.11 27.80
C ASP A 579 -6.99 20.10 28.21
N VAL A 580 -6.24 20.44 29.26
CA VAL A 580 -5.21 19.58 29.84
C VAL A 580 -5.51 19.33 31.30
N TYR A 581 -5.18 18.13 31.77
CA TYR A 581 -5.30 17.76 33.17
C TYR A 581 -4.01 17.08 33.63
N VAL A 582 -3.37 17.68 34.64
CA VAL A 582 -2.13 17.18 35.24
C VAL A 582 -2.43 16.23 36.40
N VAL A 583 -2.10 14.95 36.24
CA VAL A 583 -2.11 13.97 37.33
C VAL A 583 -0.94 14.27 38.26
N THR A 584 -1.25 14.55 39.52
CA THR A 584 -0.32 15.01 40.56
C THR A 584 -0.26 14.09 41.78
N ASN A 585 -1.04 13.01 41.81
CA ASN A 585 -0.94 11.95 42.81
C ASN A 585 -1.33 10.57 42.26
N LEU A 586 -0.95 9.51 42.98
CA LEU A 586 -1.15 8.11 42.60
C LEU A 586 -2.41 7.47 43.22
N LEU A 587 -3.28 8.27 43.83
CA LEU A 587 -4.52 7.78 44.46
C LEU A 587 -5.62 7.59 43.39
N ASP A 588 -6.64 6.80 43.70
CA ASP A 588 -7.72 6.47 42.75
C ASP A 588 -9.12 6.82 43.26
N TYR A 589 -9.51 6.32 44.44
CA TYR A 589 -10.85 6.54 44.99
C TYR A 589 -10.82 6.71 46.52
N ASP A 590 -11.67 7.61 47.02
CA ASP A 590 -12.00 7.76 48.44
C ASP A 590 -13.54 7.87 48.56
N ASP A 591 -14.17 6.95 49.28
CA ASP A 591 -15.63 6.88 49.45
C ASP A 591 -16.14 7.87 50.52
N ASP A 592 -15.26 8.50 51.33
CA ASP A 592 -15.63 9.52 52.31
C ASP A 592 -15.66 10.96 51.71
N VAL A 593 -15.25 11.15 50.45
CA VAL A 593 -15.31 12.45 49.74
C VAL A 593 -16.65 12.59 48.99
N PRO A 594 -17.49 13.59 49.31
CA PRO A 594 -18.77 13.76 48.63
C PRO A 594 -18.60 14.17 47.15
N THR A 595 -18.93 13.26 46.24
CA THR A 595 -19.01 13.54 44.81
C THR A 595 -20.21 14.47 44.50
N PRO A 596 -20.08 15.43 43.56
CA PRO A 596 -21.23 16.14 43.00
C PRO A 596 -22.18 15.17 42.29
N ASP A 597 -23.49 15.44 42.33
CA ASP A 597 -24.51 14.57 41.72
C ASP A 597 -24.20 14.24 40.24
N GLY A 598 -23.74 13.01 40.00
CA GLY A 598 -23.42 12.48 38.66
C GLY A 598 -21.95 12.54 38.23
N MET A 599 -20.99 12.81 39.13
CA MET A 599 -19.59 13.09 38.76
C MET A 599 -18.58 12.39 39.70
N ASP A 600 -18.05 11.22 39.30
CA ASP A 600 -17.12 10.38 40.09
C ASP A 600 -15.67 10.94 40.11
N CYS A 601 -15.50 12.19 40.53
CA CYS A 601 -14.19 12.73 40.96
C CYS A 601 -14.06 12.67 42.50
N PRO A 602 -13.56 11.56 43.08
CA PRO A 602 -13.37 11.43 44.52
C PRO A 602 -12.10 12.15 45.01
N ILE A 603 -11.06 12.22 44.18
CA ILE A 603 -9.74 12.74 44.58
C ILE A 603 -9.21 13.67 43.47
N PRO A 604 -9.17 14.99 43.68
CA PRO A 604 -8.52 15.93 42.77
C PRO A 604 -7.04 15.58 42.52
N GLY A 605 -6.57 15.76 41.29
CA GLY A 605 -5.20 15.41 40.88
C GLY A 605 -4.94 13.91 40.66
N SER A 606 -5.93 13.04 40.90
CA SER A 606 -5.88 11.62 40.49
C SER A 606 -6.12 11.44 39.00
N LEU A 607 -5.68 10.32 38.42
CA LEU A 607 -6.04 9.91 37.06
C LEU A 607 -7.56 9.74 36.90
N ARG A 608 -8.25 9.16 37.90
CA ARG A 608 -9.69 8.94 37.84
C ARG A 608 -10.45 10.26 37.70
N CYS A 609 -10.16 11.24 38.55
CA CYS A 609 -10.76 12.57 38.39
C CYS A 609 -10.36 13.23 37.06
N GLY A 610 -9.18 12.93 36.49
CA GLY A 610 -8.82 13.37 35.14
C GLY A 610 -9.75 12.83 34.05
N VAL A 611 -10.22 11.58 34.19
CA VAL A 611 -11.16 10.90 33.30
C VAL A 611 -12.62 11.32 33.56
N ASP A 612 -13.06 11.26 34.81
CA ASP A 612 -14.46 11.43 35.21
C ASP A 612 -14.90 12.92 35.27
N THR A 613 -14.01 13.85 34.86
CA THR A 613 -14.31 15.29 34.72
C THR A 613 -14.11 15.83 33.28
N ILE A 614 -13.98 14.95 32.28
CA ILE A 614 -13.85 15.36 30.86
C ILE A 614 -15.16 16.01 30.38
N ASN A 615 -15.05 17.22 29.83
CA ASN A 615 -16.18 18.01 29.29
C ASN A 615 -16.01 18.41 27.80
N GLY A 616 -14.96 17.90 27.14
CA GLY A 616 -14.58 18.18 25.75
C GLY A 616 -13.35 17.34 25.39
N PRO A 617 -12.64 17.62 24.28
CA PRO A 617 -11.33 17.01 24.01
C PRO A 617 -10.37 17.30 25.17
N ARG A 618 -9.66 16.27 25.66
CA ARG A 618 -8.71 16.40 26.78
C ARG A 618 -7.41 15.64 26.53
N THR A 619 -6.28 16.23 26.93
CA THR A 619 -5.03 15.50 27.12
C THR A 619 -4.72 15.36 28.61
N ILE A 620 -4.54 14.13 29.09
CA ILE A 620 -4.09 13.84 30.46
C ILE A 620 -2.58 13.60 30.44
N VAL A 621 -1.88 14.39 31.26
CA VAL A 621 -0.43 14.32 31.48
C VAL A 621 -0.14 13.95 32.94
N PHE A 622 1.09 13.55 33.25
CA PHE A 622 1.47 13.01 34.54
C PHE A 622 2.72 13.72 35.08
N ASN A 623 2.60 14.42 36.21
CA ASN A 623 3.74 15.01 36.92
C ASN A 623 4.14 14.15 38.15
N VAL A 624 3.77 12.86 38.13
CA VAL A 624 4.14 11.83 39.11
C VAL A 624 4.36 10.49 38.41
N ALA A 625 5.08 9.59 39.07
CA ALA A 625 5.38 8.25 38.58
C ALA A 625 5.27 7.21 39.70
N GLY A 626 5.01 5.96 39.33
CA GLY A 626 4.72 4.87 40.26
C GLY A 626 3.44 4.09 39.93
N TYR A 627 2.94 3.37 40.94
CA TYR A 627 1.75 2.53 40.82
C TYR A 627 0.47 3.30 41.17
N ILE A 628 -0.40 3.50 40.18
CA ILE A 628 -1.80 3.89 40.41
C ILE A 628 -2.56 2.60 40.75
N LYS A 629 -2.87 2.40 42.03
CA LYS A 629 -3.65 1.26 42.50
C LYS A 629 -5.13 1.61 42.37
N LEU A 630 -5.80 0.96 41.42
CA LEU A 630 -7.23 1.13 41.26
C LEU A 630 -7.98 0.50 42.44
N GLU A 631 -8.98 1.21 42.93
CA GLU A 631 -9.90 0.79 43.99
C GLU A 631 -11.22 0.24 43.42
N ARG A 632 -11.47 0.46 42.12
CA ARG A 632 -12.52 -0.14 41.28
C ARG A 632 -12.12 -0.03 39.80
N MET A 633 -12.83 -0.74 38.92
CA MET A 633 -12.69 -0.60 37.45
C MET A 633 -12.64 0.87 36.98
N LEU A 634 -11.73 1.19 36.06
CA LEU A 634 -11.62 2.51 35.43
C LEU A 634 -12.33 2.47 34.08
N LYS A 635 -13.38 3.29 33.89
CA LYS A 635 -14.18 3.32 32.66
C LYS A 635 -14.05 4.67 31.97
N ILE A 636 -13.36 4.70 30.84
CA ILE A 636 -13.19 5.89 30.02
C ILE A 636 -14.34 5.91 29.02
N GLN A 637 -15.41 6.66 29.34
CA GLN A 637 -16.63 6.71 28.52
C GLN A 637 -16.70 7.97 27.64
N THR A 638 -16.18 9.10 28.13
CA THR A 638 -16.11 10.34 27.35
C THR A 638 -15.07 10.21 26.25
N SER A 639 -15.44 10.63 25.03
CA SER A 639 -14.64 10.51 23.81
C SER A 639 -13.62 11.65 23.66
N ASN A 640 -12.68 11.53 22.72
CA ASN A 640 -11.67 12.54 22.39
C ASN A 640 -10.64 12.73 23.53
N LEU A 641 -9.92 11.66 23.88
CA LEU A 641 -8.98 11.63 25.01
C LEU A 641 -7.58 11.16 24.60
N THR A 642 -6.56 11.94 24.97
CA THR A 642 -5.16 11.50 24.95
C THR A 642 -4.68 11.17 26.37
N LEU A 643 -4.12 9.98 26.57
CA LEU A 643 -3.39 9.59 27.78
C LEU A 643 -1.89 9.55 27.48
N ALA A 644 -1.17 10.63 27.85
CA ALA A 644 0.21 10.86 27.47
C ALA A 644 1.21 10.36 28.53
N GLY A 645 1.33 9.04 28.70
CA GLY A 645 2.17 8.41 29.71
C GLY A 645 3.66 8.77 29.63
N GLN A 646 4.14 9.24 28.48
CA GLN A 646 5.53 9.68 28.29
C GLN A 646 5.89 10.97 29.03
N THR A 647 4.91 11.69 29.58
CA THR A 647 5.13 12.86 30.45
C THR A 647 5.58 12.48 31.85
N ALA A 648 5.23 11.27 32.31
CA ALA A 648 5.53 10.82 33.67
C ALA A 648 7.05 10.79 33.96
N PRO A 649 7.51 11.36 35.08
CA PRO A 649 8.93 11.36 35.46
C PRO A 649 9.47 9.95 35.81
N GLY A 650 10.77 9.85 36.09
CA GLY A 650 11.37 8.66 36.70
C GLY A 650 11.20 7.39 35.85
N GLN A 651 10.55 6.37 36.41
CA GLN A 651 10.17 5.13 35.72
C GLN A 651 8.70 5.10 35.28
N GLY A 652 8.03 6.24 35.16
CA GLY A 652 6.68 6.39 34.60
C GLY A 652 5.55 5.75 35.42
N ILE A 653 4.36 5.65 34.82
CA ILE A 653 3.14 5.13 35.46
C ILE A 653 2.84 3.67 35.11
N THR A 654 2.38 2.91 36.10
CA THR A 654 1.74 1.60 35.96
C THR A 654 0.39 1.57 36.69
N ILE A 655 -0.69 1.21 35.99
CA ILE A 655 -2.05 1.08 36.52
C ILE A 655 -2.31 -0.37 36.91
N VAL A 656 -2.82 -0.65 38.12
CA VAL A 656 -2.95 -2.02 38.66
C VAL A 656 -4.26 -2.26 39.44
N GLY A 657 -4.65 -3.53 39.59
CA GLY A 657 -5.67 -4.00 40.55
C GLY A 657 -7.07 -4.21 39.99
N TYR A 658 -7.44 -3.56 38.87
CA TYR A 658 -8.73 -3.70 38.17
C TYR A 658 -8.58 -3.41 36.66
N PRO A 659 -9.59 -3.76 35.83
CA PRO A 659 -9.62 -3.43 34.41
C PRO A 659 -9.63 -1.92 34.13
N THR A 660 -9.00 -1.53 33.02
CA THR A 660 -9.29 -0.25 32.35
C THR A 660 -10.09 -0.52 31.08
N ILE A 661 -11.25 0.13 30.93
CA ILE A 661 -12.15 -0.07 29.79
C ILE A 661 -12.38 1.24 29.03
N PHE A 662 -12.03 1.25 27.74
CA PHE A 662 -12.28 2.36 26.81
C PHE A 662 -13.62 2.13 26.11
N SER A 663 -14.64 2.95 26.42
CA SER A 663 -16.05 2.76 25.99
C SER A 663 -16.59 4.02 25.30
N GLY A 664 -15.89 4.47 24.26
CA GLY A 664 -16.14 5.72 23.55
C GLY A 664 -15.33 5.76 22.25
N ARG A 665 -15.23 6.94 21.61
CA ARG A 665 -14.47 7.12 20.38
C ARG A 665 -13.27 8.07 20.54
N ASP A 666 -12.36 7.98 19.57
CA ASP A 666 -11.20 8.86 19.42
C ASP A 666 -10.27 8.88 20.65
N PHE A 667 -9.44 7.86 20.76
CA PHE A 667 -8.52 7.66 21.88
C PHE A 667 -7.07 7.46 21.44
N ILE A 668 -6.16 8.18 22.09
CA ILE A 668 -4.71 8.05 21.93
C ILE A 668 -4.13 7.66 23.30
N VAL A 669 -3.47 6.51 23.41
CA VAL A 669 -2.89 6.02 24.68
C VAL A 669 -1.44 5.63 24.44
N ARG A 670 -0.49 6.30 25.11
CA ARG A 670 0.95 6.09 24.89
C ARG A 670 1.77 5.88 26.16
N TYR A 671 2.78 5.02 26.10
CA TYR A 671 3.82 4.82 27.14
C TYR A 671 3.31 4.53 28.58
N LEU A 672 2.13 3.92 28.71
CA LEU A 672 1.58 3.45 30.00
C LEU A 672 1.74 1.94 30.16
N ARG A 673 1.85 1.48 31.42
CA ARG A 673 1.70 0.07 31.77
C ARG A 673 0.36 -0.20 32.44
N PHE A 674 -0.21 -1.36 32.15
CA PHE A 674 -1.44 -1.86 32.76
C PHE A 674 -1.16 -3.28 33.26
N ARG A 675 -1.31 -3.54 34.57
CA ARG A 675 -1.05 -4.86 35.15
C ARG A 675 -2.13 -5.21 36.16
N LEU A 676 -3.20 -5.84 35.69
CA LEU A 676 -4.40 -6.10 36.48
C LEU A 676 -4.07 -6.89 37.76
N GLY A 677 -3.58 -8.12 37.59
CA GLY A 677 -3.27 -9.04 38.69
C GLY A 677 -4.50 -9.53 39.44
N ASP A 678 -4.41 -10.72 40.03
CA ASP A 678 -5.53 -11.33 40.77
C ASP A 678 -5.77 -10.70 42.17
N TYR A 679 -5.21 -9.51 42.44
CA TYR A 679 -5.15 -8.85 43.75
C TYR A 679 -6.52 -8.65 44.42
N ASN A 680 -7.59 -8.47 43.63
CA ASN A 680 -8.97 -8.28 44.11
C ASN A 680 -9.91 -9.43 43.73
N ALA A 681 -9.36 -10.56 43.26
CA ALA A 681 -10.13 -11.64 42.70
C ALA A 681 -11.06 -12.31 43.72
N LYS A 682 -12.29 -12.59 43.27
CA LYS A 682 -13.33 -13.26 44.06
C LYS A 682 -13.01 -14.73 44.30
N THR A 683 -13.41 -15.25 45.47
CA THR A 683 -13.30 -16.67 45.84
C THR A 683 -13.91 -17.59 44.77
N LEU A 684 -13.09 -18.50 44.22
CA LEU A 684 -13.50 -19.49 43.22
C LEU A 684 -13.15 -20.91 43.66
N GLY A 685 -14.17 -21.73 43.92
CA GLY A 685 -14.01 -23.14 44.28
C GLY A 685 -13.19 -23.32 45.58
N SER A 686 -11.97 -23.82 45.45
CA SER A 686 -11.01 -23.97 46.56
C SER A 686 -10.03 -22.79 46.72
N LYS A 687 -10.02 -21.83 45.79
CA LYS A 687 -9.16 -20.64 45.86
C LYS A 687 -9.86 -19.55 46.67
N VAL A 688 -9.29 -19.19 47.81
CA VAL A 688 -9.74 -18.08 48.65
C VAL A 688 -9.43 -16.78 47.91
N GLY A 689 -10.42 -15.89 47.77
CA GLY A 689 -10.25 -14.61 47.09
C GLY A 689 -9.23 -13.68 47.77
N LYS A 690 -8.74 -12.70 47.00
CA LYS A 690 -7.77 -11.68 47.44
C LYS A 690 -8.42 -10.30 47.50
N GLY A 691 -7.82 -9.38 48.26
CA GLY A 691 -8.20 -7.95 48.30
C GLY A 691 -9.68 -7.75 48.65
N LYS A 692 -10.39 -6.96 47.83
CA LYS A 692 -11.83 -6.71 48.00
C LYS A 692 -12.74 -7.90 47.64
N MET A 693 -12.22 -8.90 46.93
CA MET A 693 -12.94 -10.11 46.50
C MET A 693 -14.21 -9.84 45.64
N ASP A 694 -14.23 -8.73 44.92
CA ASP A 694 -15.35 -8.26 44.09
C ASP A 694 -15.12 -8.46 42.58
N LEU A 695 -13.87 -8.55 42.13
CA LEU A 695 -13.52 -8.81 40.73
C LEU A 695 -13.75 -10.28 40.33
N LEU A 696 -14.59 -10.50 39.32
CA LEU A 696 -14.80 -11.82 38.70
C LEU A 696 -13.63 -12.17 37.78
N GLY A 697 -13.35 -13.46 37.62
CA GLY A 697 -12.30 -13.95 36.73
C GLY A 697 -12.63 -13.61 35.27
N SER A 698 -13.84 -13.96 34.82
CA SER A 698 -14.40 -13.63 33.49
C SER A 698 -14.81 -12.16 33.31
N SER A 699 -14.14 -11.26 34.02
CA SER A 699 -14.19 -9.80 33.84
C SER A 699 -12.86 -9.14 34.26
N GLY A 700 -11.80 -9.94 34.41
CA GLY A 700 -10.47 -9.50 34.78
C GLY A 700 -9.60 -9.23 33.56
N ASP A 701 -10.14 -8.52 32.56
CA ASP A 701 -9.40 -8.13 31.37
C ASP A 701 -8.51 -6.93 31.70
N THR A 702 -7.20 -6.98 31.40
CA THR A 702 -6.30 -5.87 31.81
C THR A 702 -6.62 -4.57 31.08
N ILE A 703 -6.83 -4.66 29.77
CA ILE A 703 -7.39 -3.59 28.92
C ILE A 703 -8.57 -4.19 28.16
N ALA A 704 -9.71 -3.51 28.16
CA ALA A 704 -10.84 -3.86 27.31
C ALA A 704 -11.38 -2.65 26.54
N PHE A 705 -12.01 -2.89 25.39
CA PHE A 705 -12.86 -1.92 24.72
C PHE A 705 -14.34 -2.17 25.08
N GLY A 706 -15.16 -1.12 25.00
CA GLY A 706 -16.60 -1.19 25.16
C GLY A 706 -17.33 -1.40 23.84
N LEU A 707 -18.57 -1.88 23.89
CA LEU A 707 -19.43 -2.00 22.72
C LEU A 707 -19.60 -0.63 22.03
N GLY A 708 -19.27 -0.56 20.74
CA GLY A 708 -19.40 0.66 19.94
C GLY A 708 -18.19 1.61 20.01
N SER A 709 -17.08 1.17 20.59
CA SER A 709 -15.85 1.98 20.61
C SER A 709 -15.22 2.07 19.21
N GLU A 710 -14.67 3.22 18.84
CA GLU A 710 -14.14 3.49 17.50
C GLU A 710 -12.93 4.43 17.53
N LEU A 711 -12.00 4.30 16.57
CA LEU A 711 -10.90 5.25 16.37
C LEU A 711 -9.95 5.28 17.56
N ILE A 712 -9.25 4.17 17.79
CA ILE A 712 -8.37 3.99 18.95
C ILE A 712 -6.95 3.67 18.50
N ILE A 713 -5.95 4.35 19.06
CA ILE A 713 -4.55 3.96 18.93
C ILE A 713 -3.90 3.74 20.30
N LEU A 714 -3.44 2.51 20.50
CA LEU A 714 -2.61 2.10 21.63
C LEU A 714 -1.17 1.96 21.11
N ASP A 715 -0.26 2.79 21.62
CA ASP A 715 1.15 2.83 21.17
C ASP A 715 2.10 2.70 22.36
N HIS A 716 3.13 1.85 22.23
CA HIS A 716 4.16 1.69 23.27
C HIS A 716 3.57 1.39 24.66
N LEU A 717 2.54 0.54 24.76
CA LEU A 717 1.98 0.09 26.03
C LEU A 717 2.57 -1.25 26.44
N SER A 718 2.74 -1.50 27.74
CA SER A 718 2.97 -2.86 28.24
C SER A 718 1.79 -3.30 29.11
N THR A 719 1.06 -4.33 28.67
CA THR A 719 -0.08 -4.91 29.39
C THR A 719 0.24 -6.34 29.85
N SER A 720 -0.10 -6.66 31.10
CA SER A 720 0.09 -8.00 31.66
C SER A 720 -0.94 -8.40 32.72
N TRP A 721 -0.86 -9.67 33.14
CA TRP A 721 -1.55 -10.22 34.32
C TRP A 721 -3.08 -10.16 34.27
N GLY A 722 -3.67 -10.34 33.08
CA GLY A 722 -5.11 -10.52 32.90
C GLY A 722 -5.60 -11.89 33.39
N MET A 723 -6.89 -12.01 33.73
CA MET A 723 -7.54 -13.26 34.17
C MET A 723 -8.47 -13.91 33.13
N ASP A 724 -8.95 -13.18 32.11
CA ASP A 724 -9.45 -13.75 30.84
C ASP A 724 -8.52 -13.21 29.73
N GLU A 725 -8.67 -11.95 29.29
CA GLU A 725 -7.76 -11.31 28.33
C GLU A 725 -6.68 -10.43 28.99
N THR A 726 -5.48 -10.37 28.39
CA THR A 726 -4.52 -9.29 28.64
C THR A 726 -4.85 -8.05 27.77
N LEU A 727 -5.58 -8.21 26.66
CA LEU A 727 -6.23 -7.14 25.90
C LEU A 727 -7.45 -7.66 25.09
N ASP A 728 -8.67 -7.16 25.36
CA ASP A 728 -9.89 -7.50 24.59
C ASP A 728 -10.45 -6.30 23.80
N ALA A 729 -10.37 -6.32 22.47
CA ALA A 729 -10.95 -5.29 21.61
C ALA A 729 -12.46 -5.48 21.34
N TYR A 730 -13.28 -5.69 22.38
CA TYR A 730 -14.68 -6.12 22.30
C TYR A 730 -15.56 -5.29 21.34
N ARG A 731 -15.77 -5.82 20.12
CA ARG A 731 -16.68 -5.28 19.08
C ARG A 731 -16.43 -3.80 18.74
N ALA A 732 -15.18 -3.36 18.81
CA ALA A 732 -14.76 -2.04 18.38
C ALA A 732 -14.63 -1.94 16.84
N LYS A 733 -14.38 -0.73 16.34
CA LYS A 733 -14.00 -0.43 14.95
C LYS A 733 -12.73 0.40 14.91
N ASN A 734 -12.02 0.38 13.77
CA ASN A 734 -11.00 1.36 13.41
C ASN A 734 -9.95 1.59 14.50
N TYR A 735 -9.16 0.55 14.81
CA TYR A 735 -8.15 0.66 15.86
C TYR A 735 -6.79 0.07 15.49
N THR A 736 -5.75 0.65 16.06
CA THR A 736 -4.35 0.18 15.98
C THR A 736 -3.83 -0.15 17.38
N ILE A 737 -3.19 -1.31 17.49
CA ILE A 737 -2.33 -1.69 18.61
C ILE A 737 -0.91 -1.76 18.05
N GLN A 738 -0.05 -0.80 18.37
CA GLN A 738 1.31 -0.71 17.84
C GLN A 738 2.40 -0.63 18.91
N ASN A 739 3.58 -1.19 18.63
CA ASN A 739 4.74 -1.18 19.54
C ASN A 739 4.47 -1.74 20.96
N CYS A 740 3.39 -2.52 21.15
CA CYS A 740 2.92 -2.92 22.48
C CYS A 740 3.54 -4.25 22.96
N LEU A 741 3.74 -4.40 24.27
CA LEU A 741 4.11 -5.65 24.94
C LEU A 741 2.86 -6.23 25.61
N ILE A 742 2.48 -7.46 25.27
CA ILE A 742 1.24 -8.11 25.72
C ILE A 742 1.59 -9.49 26.27
N ALA A 743 1.73 -9.61 27.60
CA ALA A 743 2.39 -10.77 28.18
C ALA A 743 1.84 -11.24 29.53
N GLU A 744 2.18 -12.48 29.92
CA GLU A 744 1.89 -13.04 31.24
C GLU A 744 0.40 -13.00 31.64
N GLY A 745 -0.51 -13.37 30.72
CA GLY A 745 -1.89 -13.73 31.10
C GLY A 745 -1.89 -14.88 32.11
N LEU A 746 -2.69 -14.79 33.17
CA LEU A 746 -2.58 -15.64 34.35
C LEU A 746 -3.33 -16.98 34.18
N ASP A 747 -2.60 -18.07 33.86
CA ASP A 747 -3.17 -19.33 33.39
C ASP A 747 -4.14 -20.00 34.37
N TYR A 748 -3.66 -20.63 35.45
CA TYR A 748 -4.52 -21.14 36.51
C TYR A 748 -4.85 -20.06 37.55
N SER A 749 -5.41 -18.92 37.12
CA SER A 749 -5.92 -17.86 38.01
C SER A 749 -7.37 -18.09 38.47
N TYR A 750 -8.09 -17.04 38.86
CA TYR A 750 -9.46 -17.08 39.42
C TYR A 750 -10.56 -17.14 38.36
N HIS A 751 -10.24 -17.60 37.16
CA HIS A 751 -11.18 -17.68 36.06
C HIS A 751 -12.10 -18.91 36.14
N GLU A 752 -13.41 -18.67 36.02
CA GLU A 752 -14.48 -19.63 36.27
C GLU A 752 -14.48 -20.84 35.31
N LYS A 753 -13.92 -20.67 34.10
CA LYS A 753 -13.77 -21.74 33.08
C LYS A 753 -12.47 -22.55 33.26
N GLY A 754 -11.65 -22.27 34.28
CA GLY A 754 -10.33 -22.87 34.45
C GLY A 754 -9.24 -22.13 33.67
N PRO A 755 -8.24 -22.81 33.08
CA PRO A 755 -7.03 -22.18 32.54
C PRO A 755 -7.29 -21.17 31.42
N HIS A 756 -6.99 -19.90 31.66
CA HIS A 756 -7.42 -18.76 30.82
C HIS A 756 -6.36 -17.63 30.73
N GLY A 757 -5.08 -17.96 30.78
CA GLY A 757 -4.01 -16.97 30.72
C GLY A 757 -3.77 -16.45 29.30
N PHE A 758 -4.64 -15.60 28.76
CA PHE A 758 -4.62 -15.26 27.35
C PHE A 758 -3.99 -13.91 27.01
N GLY A 759 -3.44 -13.82 25.80
CA GLY A 759 -2.82 -12.61 25.25
C GLY A 759 -3.87 -11.57 24.85
N LEU A 760 -4.34 -11.62 23.61
CA LEU A 760 -5.31 -10.66 23.10
C LEU A 760 -6.36 -11.22 22.15
N ILE A 761 -7.54 -10.58 22.16
CA ILE A 761 -8.58 -10.77 21.16
C ILE A 761 -8.73 -9.55 20.27
N LEU A 762 -8.61 -9.78 18.97
CA LEU A 762 -9.08 -8.90 17.90
C LEU A 762 -10.54 -9.25 17.56
N ARG A 763 -11.41 -8.25 17.66
CA ARG A 763 -12.80 -8.26 17.17
C ARG A 763 -13.02 -7.00 16.36
N ASN A 764 -13.86 -7.09 15.34
CA ASN A 764 -14.37 -5.94 14.60
C ASN A 764 -15.89 -6.11 14.42
N ASN A 765 -16.56 -5.02 14.07
CA ASN A 765 -18.00 -4.89 13.95
C ASN A 765 -18.38 -4.40 12.53
N LEU A 766 -17.68 -4.89 11.50
CA LEU A 766 -17.97 -4.48 10.12
C LEU A 766 -19.29 -5.08 9.64
N SER A 767 -20.13 -4.24 9.04
CA SER A 767 -21.32 -4.67 8.31
C SER A 767 -20.95 -5.33 6.96
N LEU A 768 -21.95 -5.90 6.29
CA LEU A 768 -21.81 -6.39 4.91
C LEU A 768 -21.60 -5.27 3.89
N GLU A 769 -21.97 -4.03 4.22
CA GLU A 769 -21.85 -2.83 3.40
C GLU A 769 -20.42 -2.28 3.47
N GLU A 770 -19.89 -2.13 4.70
CA GLU A 770 -18.51 -1.69 4.97
C GLU A 770 -17.46 -2.63 4.38
N ARG A 771 -17.78 -3.93 4.26
CA ARG A 771 -16.94 -4.96 3.61
C ARG A 771 -16.47 -4.56 2.21
N SER A 772 -17.33 -3.89 1.44
CA SER A 772 -17.03 -3.53 0.06
C SER A 772 -16.07 -2.34 -0.02
N ALA A 773 -16.08 -1.46 0.98
CA ALA A 773 -15.29 -0.23 1.00
C ALA A 773 -13.86 -0.43 1.53
N ARG A 774 -13.59 -1.43 2.38
CA ARG A 774 -12.27 -1.72 3.03
C ARG A 774 -11.66 -0.59 3.87
N ILE A 775 -12.33 0.56 3.98
CA ILE A 775 -11.92 1.74 4.75
C ILE A 775 -11.88 1.52 6.26
N ASN A 776 -12.59 0.51 6.77
CA ASN A 776 -12.72 0.21 8.19
C ASN A 776 -12.09 -1.15 8.53
N GLY A 777 -11.35 -1.24 9.63
CA GLY A 777 -10.51 -2.41 9.92
C GLY A 777 -9.82 -2.37 11.30
N VAL A 778 -8.88 -3.30 11.51
CA VAL A 778 -8.07 -3.40 12.74
C VAL A 778 -6.60 -3.62 12.39
N THR A 779 -5.69 -3.07 13.19
CA THR A 779 -4.24 -3.20 13.01
C THR A 779 -3.54 -3.64 14.30
N LEU A 780 -2.64 -4.62 14.20
CA LEU A 780 -1.74 -5.08 15.25
C LEU A 780 -0.32 -5.11 14.69
N TYR A 781 0.55 -4.25 15.21
CA TYR A 781 1.79 -3.88 14.54
C TYR A 781 2.99 -3.78 15.48
N ARG A 782 4.17 -4.23 15.05
CA ARG A 782 5.44 -4.15 15.82
C ARG A 782 5.31 -4.50 17.32
N SER A 783 4.43 -5.44 17.68
CA SER A 783 4.09 -5.76 19.07
C SER A 783 4.68 -7.12 19.50
N LEU A 784 5.01 -7.26 20.79
CA LEU A 784 5.52 -8.49 21.40
C LEU A 784 4.41 -9.16 22.19
N ILE A 785 4.11 -10.42 21.88
CA ILE A 785 3.09 -11.21 22.58
C ILE A 785 3.80 -12.41 23.22
N ALA A 786 3.92 -12.45 24.55
CA ALA A 786 4.86 -13.34 25.25
C ALA A 786 4.27 -14.05 26.49
N HIS A 787 4.68 -15.30 26.76
CA HIS A 787 4.34 -16.03 27.99
C HIS A 787 2.83 -16.13 28.28
N ASN A 788 2.01 -16.25 27.23
CA ASN A 788 0.55 -16.40 27.32
C ASN A 788 0.14 -17.82 26.89
N ARG A 789 -0.87 -18.41 27.55
CA ARG A 789 -1.43 -19.72 27.17
C ARG A 789 -1.81 -19.78 25.69
N ALA A 790 -2.63 -18.84 25.25
CA ALA A 790 -3.12 -18.75 23.88
C ALA A 790 -3.64 -17.35 23.54
N ARG A 791 -4.28 -17.23 22.37
CA ARG A 791 -4.85 -16.00 21.82
C ARG A 791 -3.74 -14.99 21.51
N ASN A 792 -2.80 -15.36 20.63
CA ASN A 792 -1.56 -14.62 20.39
C ASN A 792 -1.33 -14.16 18.93
N PRO A 793 -2.27 -13.46 18.26
CA PRO A 793 -3.59 -13.02 18.70
C PRO A 793 -4.70 -14.05 18.45
N HIS A 794 -5.89 -13.82 19.00
CA HIS A 794 -7.12 -14.49 18.58
C HIS A 794 -8.01 -13.56 17.75
N PHE A 795 -8.62 -14.09 16.69
CA PHE A 795 -9.58 -13.38 15.85
C PHE A 795 -10.99 -13.93 16.10
N SER A 796 -11.93 -13.09 16.46
CA SER A 796 -13.32 -13.51 16.74
C SER A 796 -14.29 -12.81 15.78
N VAL A 797 -14.92 -13.58 14.88
CA VAL A 797 -15.90 -13.10 13.87
C VAL A 797 -17.12 -14.01 13.83
N GLY A 798 -18.33 -13.42 13.78
CA GLY A 798 -19.60 -14.14 13.88
C GLY A 798 -19.80 -14.86 15.21
N SER A 799 -20.63 -14.31 16.10
CA SER A 799 -20.87 -14.90 17.43
C SER A 799 -22.05 -15.88 17.43
N GLU A 800 -21.91 -17.02 18.09
CA GLU A 800 -23.02 -17.96 18.31
C GLU A 800 -24.15 -17.35 19.15
N SER A 801 -23.81 -16.45 20.09
CA SER A 801 -24.73 -15.89 21.09
C SER A 801 -25.43 -14.60 20.67
N SER A 802 -25.17 -14.06 19.47
CA SER A 802 -25.94 -12.94 18.90
C SER A 802 -26.56 -13.31 17.55
N SER A 803 -27.71 -12.69 17.25
CA SER A 803 -28.39 -12.71 15.95
C SER A 803 -27.57 -12.10 14.81
N ASP A 804 -26.62 -11.25 15.17
CA ASP A 804 -26.07 -10.23 14.31
C ASP A 804 -24.83 -10.72 13.55
N PHE A 805 -24.69 -10.25 12.31
CA PHE A 805 -23.57 -10.57 11.44
C PHE A 805 -22.43 -9.56 11.64
N TYR A 806 -21.21 -10.03 11.88
CA TYR A 806 -20.03 -9.16 12.06
C TYR A 806 -18.83 -9.68 11.29
N GLY A 807 -18.23 -8.81 10.48
CA GLY A 807 -16.98 -9.06 9.77
C GLY A 807 -15.77 -8.31 10.33
N MET A 808 -14.59 -8.68 9.83
CA MET A 808 -13.32 -8.06 10.17
C MET A 808 -12.36 -8.05 8.97
N ASP A 809 -11.91 -6.86 8.60
CA ASP A 809 -10.68 -6.64 7.84
C ASP A 809 -9.54 -6.36 8.85
N ALA A 810 -8.39 -7.02 8.69
CA ALA A 810 -7.33 -7.02 9.69
C ALA A 810 -5.90 -7.04 9.12
N GLU A 811 -5.00 -6.28 9.77
CA GLU A 811 -3.57 -6.27 9.52
C GLU A 811 -2.79 -6.66 10.77
N VAL A 812 -2.18 -7.84 10.77
CA VAL A 812 -1.28 -8.34 11.83
C VAL A 812 0.13 -8.43 11.25
N VAL A 813 0.90 -7.37 11.43
CA VAL A 813 2.12 -7.12 10.66
C VAL A 813 3.33 -6.90 11.59
N ASN A 814 4.45 -7.58 11.32
CA ASN A 814 5.72 -7.40 12.02
C ASN A 814 5.70 -7.56 13.56
N ASN A 815 4.88 -8.47 14.09
CA ASN A 815 4.83 -8.79 15.52
C ASN A 815 5.78 -9.95 15.87
N VAL A 816 6.25 -10.00 17.12
CA VAL A 816 6.93 -11.17 17.69
C VAL A 816 5.98 -11.93 18.61
N ILE A 817 5.88 -13.24 18.44
CA ILE A 817 5.05 -14.13 19.26
C ILE A 817 5.96 -15.13 19.95
N TYR A 818 5.95 -15.18 21.28
CA TYR A 818 6.91 -15.92 22.10
C TYR A 818 6.26 -16.76 23.21
N ASP A 819 6.81 -17.94 23.45
CA ASP A 819 6.51 -18.81 24.61
C ASP A 819 5.02 -19.03 24.91
N TRP A 820 4.26 -19.46 23.90
CA TRP A 820 2.89 -19.92 24.12
C TRP A 820 2.88 -21.30 24.79
N SER A 821 1.81 -21.66 25.53
CA SER A 821 1.62 -23.01 26.12
C SER A 821 0.46 -23.82 25.52
N HIS A 822 -0.24 -23.27 24.54
CA HIS A 822 -1.30 -23.96 23.79
C HIS A 822 -1.29 -23.52 22.32
N ASN A 823 -2.16 -22.61 21.91
CA ASN A 823 -2.14 -22.05 20.55
C ASN A 823 -1.25 -20.81 20.52
N SER A 824 -0.56 -20.59 19.40
CA SER A 824 -0.06 -19.28 18.97
C SER A 824 -1.26 -18.42 18.54
N SER A 825 -1.39 -18.15 17.24
CA SER A 825 -2.51 -17.41 16.66
C SER A 825 -3.67 -18.35 16.30
N HIS A 826 -4.91 -17.89 16.40
CA HIS A 826 -6.07 -18.66 15.92
C HIS A 826 -7.32 -17.82 15.69
N VAL A 827 -8.25 -18.35 14.90
CA VAL A 827 -9.60 -17.78 14.70
C VAL A 827 -10.65 -18.60 15.44
N GLY A 828 -11.67 -17.94 15.98
CA GLY A 828 -12.90 -18.56 16.48
C GLY A 828 -14.10 -17.96 15.75
N THR A 829 -14.90 -18.79 15.09
CA THR A 829 -16.04 -18.34 14.28
C THR A 829 -17.32 -19.10 14.56
N ASN A 830 -18.44 -18.48 14.24
CA ASN A 830 -19.57 -19.18 13.65
C ASN A 830 -19.60 -18.80 12.15
N PRO A 831 -19.19 -19.70 11.22
CA PRO A 831 -19.00 -19.35 9.82
C PRO A 831 -20.30 -19.03 9.07
N SER A 832 -21.47 -19.25 9.68
CA SER A 832 -22.76 -18.80 9.13
C SER A 832 -23.11 -17.34 9.47
N ARG A 833 -22.25 -16.60 10.21
CA ARG A 833 -22.57 -15.26 10.76
C ARG A 833 -21.43 -14.22 10.73
N GLY A 834 -20.39 -14.38 9.91
CA GLY A 834 -19.32 -13.38 9.81
C GLY A 834 -18.33 -13.63 8.68
N PHE A 835 -17.38 -12.71 8.49
CA PHE A 835 -16.24 -12.88 7.59
C PHE A 835 -14.93 -12.38 8.22
N LEU A 836 -13.80 -12.87 7.73
CA LEU A 836 -12.45 -12.39 8.04
C LEU A 836 -11.66 -12.25 6.75
N ASN A 837 -11.15 -11.05 6.45
CA ASN A 837 -10.05 -10.86 5.51
C ASN A 837 -8.82 -10.42 6.32
N ALA A 838 -7.69 -11.13 6.26
CA ALA A 838 -6.53 -10.80 7.08
C ALA A 838 -5.18 -10.86 6.35
N ASN A 839 -4.39 -9.81 6.52
CA ASN A 839 -2.95 -9.81 6.27
C ASN A 839 -2.23 -10.22 7.55
N TYR A 840 -1.47 -11.32 7.50
CA TYR A 840 -0.60 -11.79 8.59
C TYR A 840 0.82 -11.84 8.03
N ILE A 841 1.57 -10.74 8.14
CA ILE A 841 2.76 -10.46 7.32
C ILE A 841 3.99 -10.20 8.19
N GLY A 842 5.11 -10.84 7.87
CA GLY A 842 6.41 -10.51 8.47
C GLY A 842 6.49 -10.68 9.99
N ASN A 843 5.60 -11.47 10.60
CA ASN A 843 5.65 -11.78 12.02
C ASN A 843 6.73 -12.86 12.28
N TYR A 844 7.36 -12.82 13.46
CA TYR A 844 8.37 -13.79 13.89
C TYR A 844 7.84 -14.58 15.09
N LEU A 845 7.72 -15.89 14.96
CA LEU A 845 7.24 -16.79 16.02
C LEU A 845 8.40 -17.57 16.64
N VAL A 846 8.66 -17.37 17.93
CA VAL A 846 9.74 -18.05 18.68
C VAL A 846 9.14 -19.04 19.68
N VAL A 847 9.42 -20.34 19.50
CA VAL A 847 9.05 -21.35 20.51
C VAL A 847 9.90 -21.16 21.77
N GLY A 848 9.24 -21.16 22.93
CA GLY A 848 9.87 -21.04 24.24
C GLY A 848 9.85 -22.33 25.08
N PRO A 849 10.28 -22.25 26.36
CA PRO A 849 10.35 -23.39 27.27
C PRO A 849 8.97 -23.95 27.69
N SER A 850 7.89 -23.17 27.57
CA SER A 850 6.54 -23.60 27.92
C SER A 850 6.10 -24.83 27.13
N LYS A 851 5.35 -25.72 27.79
CA LYS A 851 4.91 -26.98 27.17
C LYS A 851 3.86 -26.70 26.10
N VAL A 852 4.06 -27.32 24.93
CA VAL A 852 3.19 -27.21 23.76
C VAL A 852 3.16 -28.57 23.09
N ASP A 853 2.14 -29.38 23.41
CA ASP A 853 2.09 -30.78 22.97
C ASP A 853 1.54 -30.89 21.53
N GLY A 854 2.37 -31.33 20.59
CA GLY A 854 1.97 -31.63 19.20
C GLY A 854 1.66 -30.44 18.28
N ILE A 855 1.78 -29.20 18.79
CA ILE A 855 1.35 -27.97 18.10
C ILE A 855 2.43 -26.87 18.04
N ARG A 856 3.72 -27.22 18.26
CA ARG A 856 4.85 -26.28 18.23
C ARG A 856 5.13 -25.68 16.84
N ASN A 857 4.89 -26.42 15.77
CA ASN A 857 5.11 -25.97 14.39
C ASN A 857 3.85 -25.33 13.76
N VAL A 858 3.04 -24.64 14.54
CA VAL A 858 1.78 -24.03 14.08
C VAL A 858 1.86 -22.52 14.28
N ALA A 859 1.77 -21.78 13.19
CA ALA A 859 1.71 -20.32 13.22
C ALA A 859 0.28 -19.84 13.44
N PHE A 860 -0.69 -20.60 12.91
CA PHE A 860 -2.09 -20.24 12.96
C PHE A 860 -3.01 -21.47 12.97
N PHE A 861 -4.07 -21.43 13.77
CA PHE A 861 -5.22 -22.34 13.63
C PHE A 861 -6.43 -21.62 13.02
N GLY A 862 -6.85 -22.08 11.84
CA GLY A 862 -8.11 -21.73 11.22
C GLY A 862 -9.30 -22.41 11.92
N HIS A 863 -10.48 -22.35 11.30
CA HIS A 863 -11.69 -23.01 11.78
C HIS A 863 -12.42 -23.66 10.60
N ASN A 864 -12.64 -24.98 10.67
CA ASN A 864 -13.24 -25.76 9.59
C ASN A 864 -14.67 -25.28 9.29
N GLY A 865 -14.87 -24.52 8.21
CA GLY A 865 -16.20 -24.15 7.75
C GLY A 865 -16.26 -23.00 6.74
N HIS A 866 -16.41 -23.36 5.46
CA HIS A 866 -17.04 -22.54 4.40
C HIS A 866 -16.56 -21.08 4.23
N GLY A 867 -15.35 -20.89 3.70
CA GLY A 867 -15.05 -19.87 2.67
C GLY A 867 -15.27 -18.39 3.03
N SER A 868 -15.46 -18.08 4.31
CA SER A 868 -15.67 -16.72 4.83
C SER A 868 -14.43 -16.20 5.57
N ILE A 869 -13.34 -16.98 5.60
CA ILE A 869 -12.02 -16.61 6.10
C ILE A 869 -11.09 -16.59 4.88
N LEU A 870 -10.50 -15.44 4.57
CA LEU A 870 -9.47 -15.30 3.53
C LEU A 870 -8.22 -14.67 4.16
N PHE A 871 -7.06 -15.29 3.98
CA PHE A 871 -5.91 -15.09 4.85
C PHE A 871 -4.60 -15.10 4.06
N HIS A 872 -3.79 -14.05 4.16
CA HIS A 872 -2.45 -14.01 3.57
C HIS A 872 -1.38 -14.19 4.65
N GLY A 873 -0.49 -15.17 4.50
CA GLY A 873 0.38 -15.63 5.58
C GLY A 873 1.82 -16.05 5.21
N ARG A 874 2.29 -15.78 3.99
CA ARG A 874 3.50 -16.43 3.42
C ARG A 874 4.84 -15.70 3.63
N THR A 875 4.90 -14.72 4.53
CA THR A 875 6.11 -13.92 4.82
C THR A 875 6.60 -14.01 6.27
N ASN A 876 5.99 -14.90 7.07
CA ASN A 876 6.28 -15.04 8.50
C ASN A 876 7.41 -16.05 8.74
N TYR A 877 8.17 -15.83 9.81
CA TYR A 877 9.27 -16.70 10.22
C TYR A 877 8.88 -17.45 11.49
N MET A 878 9.37 -18.67 11.65
CA MET A 878 9.20 -19.44 12.88
C MET A 878 10.50 -20.15 13.28
N ASP A 879 10.88 -19.97 14.53
CA ASP A 879 11.95 -20.68 15.20
C ASP A 879 11.35 -21.72 16.16
N ILE A 880 11.60 -23.01 15.88
CA ILE A 880 11.04 -24.15 16.61
C ILE A 880 12.06 -25.06 17.30
N ASP A 881 13.37 -24.86 17.06
CA ASP A 881 14.38 -25.86 17.46
C ASP A 881 14.80 -25.73 18.94
N GLY A 882 14.69 -24.52 19.50
CA GLY A 882 14.97 -24.20 20.90
C GLY A 882 16.41 -23.73 21.17
N ASP A 883 17.20 -23.41 20.14
CA ASP A 883 18.58 -22.95 20.26
C ASP A 883 18.68 -21.40 20.41
N LEU A 884 19.87 -20.83 20.68
CA LEU A 884 20.03 -19.39 20.98
C LEU A 884 20.45 -18.52 19.79
N ARG A 885 20.35 -18.99 18.54
CA ARG A 885 20.70 -18.25 17.34
C ARG A 885 19.62 -17.27 16.89
N HIS A 886 18.34 -17.62 17.09
CA HIS A 886 17.19 -16.92 16.52
C HIS A 886 17.27 -16.84 14.98
N ASP A 887 17.67 -17.94 14.34
CA ASP A 887 17.79 -18.13 12.89
C ASP A 887 16.65 -18.98 12.30
N GLY A 888 15.45 -18.84 12.86
CA GLY A 888 14.22 -19.48 12.42
C GLY A 888 13.90 -19.27 10.94
N THR A 889 13.07 -20.15 10.39
CA THR A 889 12.83 -20.26 8.94
C THR A 889 11.50 -19.65 8.51
N LEU A 890 11.43 -19.17 7.27
CA LEU A 890 10.18 -18.84 6.59
C LEU A 890 9.20 -20.03 6.65
N ILE A 891 7.94 -19.79 7.02
CA ILE A 891 6.93 -20.86 7.12
C ILE A 891 6.21 -21.10 5.78
N GLY A 892 5.89 -22.36 5.49
CA GLY A 892 4.96 -22.73 4.43
C GLY A 892 3.51 -22.81 4.91
N ASP A 893 2.61 -23.16 4.00
CA ASP A 893 1.17 -23.31 4.27
C ASP A 893 0.89 -24.37 5.35
N GLU A 894 1.78 -25.35 5.55
CA GLU A 894 1.65 -26.39 6.59
C GLU A 894 1.67 -25.87 8.04
N ALA A 895 2.14 -24.64 8.26
CA ALA A 895 2.07 -23.96 9.55
C ALA A 895 0.67 -23.36 9.83
N PHE A 896 -0.24 -23.37 8.85
CA PHE A 896 -1.62 -22.89 8.93
C PHE A 896 -2.57 -24.10 9.01
N ARG A 897 -2.78 -24.65 10.21
CA ARG A 897 -3.65 -25.82 10.41
C ARG A 897 -5.13 -25.40 10.41
N ALA A 898 -6.03 -26.29 9.97
CA ALA A 898 -7.48 -26.05 9.95
C ALA A 898 -7.95 -24.89 9.04
N PHE A 899 -7.23 -24.69 7.92
CA PHE A 899 -7.68 -23.89 6.78
C PHE A 899 -8.09 -24.83 5.64
N GLU A 900 -9.15 -24.49 4.91
CA GLU A 900 -9.60 -25.24 3.74
C GLU A 900 -8.90 -24.76 2.44
N PRO A 901 -8.86 -25.56 1.37
CA PRO A 901 -8.25 -25.18 0.09
C PRO A 901 -8.92 -23.94 -0.54
N GLY A 902 -8.29 -22.78 -0.38
CA GLY A 902 -8.76 -21.48 -0.88
C GLY A 902 -8.83 -20.40 0.20
N ASP A 903 -8.85 -20.77 1.48
CA ASP A 903 -8.82 -19.81 2.59
C ASP A 903 -7.46 -19.07 2.66
N LEU A 904 -6.36 -19.74 2.28
CA LEU A 904 -5.04 -19.13 2.14
C LEU A 904 -4.88 -18.47 0.76
N VAL A 905 -4.68 -17.15 0.74
CA VAL A 905 -4.53 -16.36 -0.50
C VAL A 905 -3.08 -15.96 -0.77
N SER A 906 -2.63 -16.11 -2.02
CA SER A 906 -1.23 -15.87 -2.41
C SER A 906 -0.83 -14.40 -2.49
N ILE A 907 -1.80 -13.48 -2.56
CA ILE A 907 -1.59 -12.03 -2.68
C ILE A 907 -2.18 -11.36 -1.43
N PRO A 908 -1.46 -10.45 -0.74
CA PRO A 908 -1.99 -9.71 0.38
C PRO A 908 -3.16 -8.79 -0.02
N PHE A 909 -4.04 -8.50 0.93
CA PHE A 909 -5.12 -7.54 0.75
C PHE A 909 -4.57 -6.10 0.67
N PRO A 910 -5.18 -5.21 -0.13
CA PRO A 910 -4.84 -3.79 -0.17
C PRO A 910 -5.38 -3.10 1.09
N PHE A 911 -4.68 -3.31 2.20
CA PHE A 911 -4.89 -2.67 3.49
C PHE A 911 -3.73 -1.69 3.79
N THR A 912 -3.87 -0.89 4.84
CA THR A 912 -3.09 0.34 5.07
C THR A 912 -1.58 0.17 5.27
N LEU A 913 -1.09 -1.02 5.69
CA LEU A 913 0.33 -1.33 5.85
C LEU A 913 0.90 -2.16 4.70
N ASN A 914 0.07 -2.72 3.83
CA ASN A 914 0.53 -3.42 2.64
C ASN A 914 1.17 -2.43 1.65
N ASN A 915 2.33 -2.76 1.09
CA ASN A 915 3.19 -1.87 0.29
C ASN A 915 3.61 -0.54 0.98
N SER A 916 3.45 -0.43 2.30
CA SER A 916 3.87 0.76 3.06
C SER A 916 5.39 0.79 3.30
N PRO A 917 6.06 1.96 3.30
CA PRO A 917 7.49 2.06 3.66
C PRO A 917 7.79 1.67 5.12
N TYR A 918 6.75 1.45 5.93
CA TYR A 918 6.88 0.93 7.28
C TYR A 918 6.99 -0.61 7.35
N LEU A 919 6.75 -1.34 6.25
CA LEU A 919 6.81 -2.80 6.24
C LEU A 919 8.26 -3.31 6.41
N MET A 920 8.45 -4.27 7.31
CA MET A 920 9.76 -4.89 7.62
C MET A 920 9.77 -6.38 7.25
N THR A 921 10.95 -6.98 7.13
CA THR A 921 11.09 -8.45 7.22
C THR A 921 10.88 -8.93 8.66
N ALA A 922 10.63 -10.23 8.85
CA ALA A 922 10.45 -10.78 10.20
C ALA A 922 11.71 -10.67 11.10
N PRO A 923 12.96 -10.88 10.62
CA PRO A 923 14.16 -10.65 11.43
C PRO A 923 14.38 -9.18 11.81
N GLU A 924 14.03 -8.23 10.95
CA GLU A 924 14.05 -6.80 11.28
C GLU A 924 13.00 -6.45 12.33
N ALA A 925 11.79 -7.03 12.22
CA ALA A 925 10.74 -6.91 13.23
C ALA A 925 11.19 -7.44 14.60
N TYR A 926 11.88 -8.59 14.64
CA TYR A 926 12.49 -9.11 15.87
C TYR A 926 13.48 -8.12 16.47
N ASN A 927 14.38 -7.54 15.66
CA ASN A 927 15.34 -6.54 16.13
C ASN A 927 14.67 -5.23 16.59
N TRP A 928 13.60 -4.77 15.93
CA TRP A 928 12.79 -3.64 16.39
C TRP A 928 12.19 -3.91 17.77
N ILE A 929 11.61 -5.11 17.96
CA ILE A 929 10.95 -5.51 19.20
C ILE A 929 11.90 -5.43 20.40
N LEU A 930 13.12 -5.97 20.29
CA LEU A 930 14.11 -5.94 21.38
C LEU A 930 14.44 -4.50 21.83
N ASN A 931 14.46 -3.56 20.89
CA ASN A 931 14.85 -2.18 21.14
C ASN A 931 13.66 -1.31 21.60
N SER A 932 12.51 -1.40 20.94
CA SER A 932 11.44 -0.39 21.01
C SER A 932 10.11 -0.84 21.60
N VAL A 933 9.85 -2.14 21.86
CA VAL A 933 8.53 -2.60 22.32
C VAL A 933 8.18 -2.21 23.78
N GLY A 934 6.89 -2.10 24.07
CA GLY A 934 6.32 -1.80 25.40
C GLY A 934 6.43 -0.30 25.74
N ALA A 935 6.34 0.03 27.02
CA ALA A 935 6.59 1.38 27.56
C ALA A 935 8.08 1.76 27.47
N SER A 936 8.63 1.74 26.26
CA SER A 936 10.07 1.64 25.97
C SER A 936 10.89 2.83 26.46
N LYS A 937 10.30 4.03 26.51
CA LYS A 937 10.90 5.21 27.16
C LYS A 937 11.42 4.88 28.57
N HIS A 938 10.61 4.17 29.37
CA HIS A 938 10.89 3.86 30.77
C HIS A 938 10.43 2.43 31.10
N ARG A 939 11.07 1.42 30.50
CA ARG A 939 10.85 0.01 30.87
C ARG A 939 11.16 -0.22 32.34
N ASP A 940 10.33 -1.01 33.01
CA ASP A 940 10.62 -1.50 34.35
C ASP A 940 11.19 -2.92 34.33
N TYR A 941 11.31 -3.49 35.53
CA TYR A 941 11.85 -4.82 35.79
C TYR A 941 11.16 -5.93 34.99
N HIS A 942 9.82 -5.90 34.81
CA HIS A 942 9.11 -7.00 34.13
C HIS A 942 9.24 -6.89 32.62
N ASP A 943 9.11 -5.69 32.05
CA ASP A 943 9.26 -5.49 30.61
C ASP A 943 10.69 -5.83 30.16
N THR A 944 11.69 -5.36 30.92
CA THR A 944 13.11 -5.68 30.69
C THR A 944 13.38 -7.19 30.81
N ARG A 945 12.80 -7.84 31.82
CA ARG A 945 12.91 -9.29 32.02
C ARG A 945 12.28 -10.08 30.87
N ILE A 946 11.10 -9.70 30.39
CA ILE A 946 10.38 -10.43 29.32
C ILE A 946 11.15 -10.33 28.00
N ILE A 947 11.75 -9.18 27.70
CA ILE A 947 12.65 -9.03 26.53
C ILE A 947 13.94 -9.85 26.70
N ALA A 948 14.53 -9.88 27.90
CA ALA A 948 15.68 -10.75 28.19
C ALA A 948 15.30 -12.25 28.13
N GLN A 949 14.07 -12.60 28.49
CA GLN A 949 13.52 -13.96 28.40
C GLN A 949 13.34 -14.41 26.96
N LEU A 950 12.85 -13.53 26.06
CA LEU A 950 12.88 -13.75 24.61
C LEU A 950 14.30 -14.04 24.11
N ILE A 951 15.26 -13.13 24.36
CA ILE A 951 16.66 -13.27 23.91
C ILE A 951 17.30 -14.58 24.40
N THR A 952 17.06 -14.96 25.66
CA THR A 952 17.65 -16.16 26.30
C THR A 952 16.79 -17.42 26.15
N ARG A 953 15.66 -17.34 25.44
CA ARG A 953 14.61 -18.37 25.33
C ARG A 953 14.25 -19.02 26.67
N SER A 954 14.08 -18.19 27.70
CA SER A 954 13.78 -18.60 29.08
C SER A 954 12.47 -17.99 29.59
N GLY A 955 12.06 -18.29 30.83
CA GLY A 955 10.75 -17.90 31.37
C GLY A 955 9.73 -19.04 31.33
N GLN A 956 8.45 -18.71 31.47
CA GLN A 956 7.30 -19.64 31.40
C GLN A 956 5.98 -18.85 31.50
N VAL A 957 4.88 -19.44 31.02
CA VAL A 957 3.52 -19.01 31.40
C VAL A 957 3.32 -19.16 32.92
N ILE A 958 2.76 -18.13 33.57
CA ILE A 958 2.48 -18.09 35.02
C ILE A 958 0.99 -18.26 35.33
N ASN A 959 0.64 -18.60 36.59
CA ASN A 959 -0.73 -18.86 37.05
C ASN A 959 -1.30 -17.70 37.89
N SER A 960 -0.41 -16.95 38.54
CA SER A 960 -0.67 -15.75 39.32
C SER A 960 0.59 -14.90 39.28
N GLN A 961 0.49 -13.57 39.36
CA GLN A 961 1.68 -12.72 39.47
C GLN A 961 2.52 -13.02 40.73
N ASP A 962 1.89 -13.60 41.76
CA ASP A 962 2.58 -14.08 42.97
C ASP A 962 3.58 -15.22 42.68
N ASP A 963 3.43 -15.97 41.57
CA ASP A 963 4.40 -17.01 41.18
C ASP A 963 5.81 -16.38 41.01
N LEU A 964 5.88 -15.14 40.54
CA LEU A 964 7.12 -14.39 40.29
C LEU A 964 7.98 -14.20 41.55
N ILE A 965 7.37 -14.14 42.75
CA ILE A 965 8.06 -14.13 44.05
C ILE A 965 9.00 -15.34 44.13
N SER A 966 8.48 -16.52 43.80
CA SER A 966 9.21 -17.79 43.88
C SER A 966 10.15 -18.04 42.69
N ILE A 967 9.78 -17.58 41.50
CA ILE A 967 10.57 -17.76 40.26
C ILE A 967 11.80 -16.85 40.26
N LEU A 968 11.67 -15.62 40.75
CA LEU A 968 12.68 -14.56 40.63
C LEU A 968 13.37 -14.22 41.97
N GLY A 969 12.85 -14.71 43.10
CA GLY A 969 13.38 -14.38 44.43
C GLY A 969 13.07 -12.96 44.90
N ILE A 970 12.10 -12.29 44.28
CA ILE A 970 11.63 -10.94 44.65
C ILE A 970 10.65 -11.00 45.83
N ALA A 971 10.54 -9.92 46.60
CA ALA A 971 9.69 -9.89 47.81
C ALA A 971 8.20 -9.62 47.51
N ASP A 972 7.92 -8.92 46.41
CA ASP A 972 6.58 -8.48 45.97
C ASP A 972 6.61 -8.40 44.42
N PRO A 973 5.58 -8.86 43.69
CA PRO A 973 5.48 -8.67 42.24
C PRO A 973 5.42 -7.20 41.80
N LEU A 974 5.00 -6.27 42.67
CA LEU A 974 5.04 -4.83 42.43
C LEU A 974 6.41 -4.26 42.82
N VAL A 975 7.44 -4.63 42.06
CA VAL A 975 8.81 -4.13 42.23
C VAL A 975 8.81 -2.59 42.20
N PRO A 976 9.32 -1.88 43.23
CA PRO A 976 9.24 -0.43 43.32
C PRO A 976 9.75 0.29 42.07
N LEU A 977 8.98 1.27 41.61
CA LEU A 977 9.34 2.16 40.50
C LEU A 977 9.98 3.43 41.06
N GLU A 978 11.08 3.88 40.46
CA GLU A 978 11.72 5.15 40.80
C GLU A 978 10.80 6.33 40.43
N PRO A 979 10.42 7.20 41.38
CA PRO A 979 9.43 8.27 41.15
C PRO A 979 9.97 9.43 40.32
N GLY A 980 11.30 9.54 40.19
CA GLY A 980 11.96 10.66 39.52
C GLY A 980 11.76 12.01 40.23
N THR A 981 11.90 13.09 39.47
CA THR A 981 11.68 14.46 39.92
C THR A 981 10.56 15.08 39.07
N PRO A 982 9.44 15.49 39.68
CA PRO A 982 8.42 16.31 39.02
C PRO A 982 9.03 17.59 38.42
N VAL A 983 8.52 18.01 37.27
CA VAL A 983 8.93 19.23 36.58
C VAL A 983 8.05 20.41 36.98
N ALA A 984 8.57 21.64 36.84
CA ALA A 984 7.76 22.85 36.99
C ALA A 984 6.97 23.08 35.71
N ASP A 985 5.69 23.34 35.89
CA ASP A 985 4.64 23.64 34.91
C ASP A 985 3.75 24.65 35.67
N SER A 986 3.84 25.92 35.30
CA SER A 986 3.38 27.05 36.13
C SER A 986 1.94 27.49 35.89
N ASP A 987 1.35 27.16 34.74
CA ASP A 987 -0.05 27.41 34.40
C ASP A 987 -0.88 26.13 34.17
N LEU A 988 -0.24 24.95 34.23
CA LEU A 988 -0.84 23.60 34.14
C LEU A 988 -1.30 23.23 32.72
N ASP A 989 -0.62 23.77 31.71
CA ASP A 989 -0.87 23.49 30.29
C ASP A 989 -0.30 22.15 29.80
N GLY A 990 0.55 21.52 30.62
CA GLY A 990 1.18 20.22 30.36
C GLY A 990 2.56 20.27 29.70
N MET A 991 3.08 21.47 29.40
CA MET A 991 4.46 21.73 28.99
C MET A 991 5.25 22.32 30.18
N PRO A 992 6.53 21.94 30.40
CA PRO A 992 7.31 22.50 31.50
C PRO A 992 7.87 23.89 31.20
N ASP A 993 7.94 24.76 32.21
CA ASP A 993 8.48 26.14 32.13
C ASP A 993 9.79 26.23 31.34
N SER A 994 10.70 25.27 31.57
CA SER A 994 12.03 25.22 30.95
C SER A 994 12.03 24.76 29.50
N TRP A 995 11.01 23.99 29.08
CA TRP A 995 10.84 23.58 27.68
C TRP A 995 10.24 24.73 26.88
N GLU A 996 9.16 25.33 27.37
CA GLU A 996 8.53 26.51 26.79
C GLU A 996 9.50 27.67 26.54
N LEU A 997 10.26 28.07 27.57
CA LEU A 997 11.26 29.13 27.48
C LEU A 997 12.39 28.84 26.48
N SER A 998 12.63 27.56 26.14
CA SER A 998 13.60 27.18 25.10
C SER A 998 13.00 27.13 23.69
N HIS A 999 11.67 27.11 23.56
CA HIS A 999 10.94 27.16 22.28
C HIS A 999 10.28 28.54 22.01
N GLY A 1000 10.36 29.47 22.96
CA GLY A 1000 9.87 30.85 22.83
C GLY A 1000 8.40 31.05 23.25
N LEU A 1001 7.86 30.11 24.02
CA LEU A 1001 6.52 30.14 24.60
C LEU A 1001 6.51 30.86 25.96
N ASN A 1002 5.35 31.00 26.60
CA ASN A 1002 5.19 31.76 27.85
C ASN A 1002 4.56 30.92 29.00
N PRO A 1003 5.34 30.55 30.05
CA PRO A 1003 4.89 29.72 31.19
C PRO A 1003 3.84 30.31 32.15
N ASN A 1004 3.00 31.20 31.64
CA ASN A 1004 1.93 31.92 32.35
C ASN A 1004 0.74 32.22 31.40
N ASP A 1005 0.57 31.46 30.31
CA ASP A 1005 -0.50 31.58 29.30
C ASP A 1005 -0.89 30.20 28.75
N ASP A 1006 -1.71 29.47 29.51
CA ASP A 1006 -2.14 28.10 29.20
C ASP A 1006 -2.72 27.91 27.80
N THR A 1007 -3.17 28.99 27.16
CA THR A 1007 -3.79 28.96 25.83
C THR A 1007 -2.79 28.63 24.72
N ASP A 1008 -1.49 28.86 24.96
CA ASP A 1008 -0.42 28.71 23.99
C ASP A 1008 -0.17 27.24 23.59
N ARG A 1009 -0.42 26.26 24.50
CA ARG A 1009 -0.42 24.81 24.22
C ARG A 1009 -1.15 24.38 22.94
N ASN A 1010 -2.20 25.12 22.57
CA ASN A 1010 -3.11 24.84 21.46
C ASN A 1010 -2.78 25.62 20.18
N ASN A 1011 -1.82 26.55 20.24
CA ASN A 1011 -1.22 27.13 19.04
C ASN A 1011 -0.46 26.06 18.25
N LYS A 1012 -0.20 26.34 16.98
CA LYS A 1012 0.54 25.48 16.05
C LYS A 1012 1.81 26.18 15.56
N THR A 1013 2.47 26.91 16.46
CA THR A 1013 3.60 27.79 16.13
C THR A 1013 4.91 27.04 15.99
N LEU A 1014 5.02 25.83 16.56
CA LEU A 1014 6.24 25.02 16.56
C LEU A 1014 6.30 23.92 15.48
N ASN A 1015 5.22 23.65 14.75
CA ASN A 1015 5.17 22.60 13.73
C ASN A 1015 4.30 23.01 12.53
N SER A 1016 4.84 22.84 11.31
CA SER A 1016 4.19 23.23 10.04
C SER A 1016 3.21 22.19 9.48
N GLU A 1017 3.21 20.97 10.00
CA GLU A 1017 2.28 19.89 9.59
C GLU A 1017 0.91 20.06 10.26
N GLY A 1018 0.88 20.74 11.41
CA GLY A 1018 -0.33 21.16 12.11
C GLY A 1018 -0.53 20.54 13.48
N TYR A 1019 0.47 19.90 14.09
CA TYR A 1019 0.43 19.52 15.51
C TYR A 1019 0.38 20.77 16.41
N THR A 1020 -0.28 20.68 17.57
CA THR A 1020 -0.23 21.77 18.56
C THR A 1020 1.11 21.81 19.28
N ASN A 1021 1.43 22.93 19.93
CA ASN A 1021 2.66 23.10 20.71
C ASN A 1021 2.80 21.98 21.78
N LEU A 1022 1.70 21.62 22.45
CA LEU A 1022 1.64 20.47 23.36
C LEU A 1022 1.99 19.15 22.65
N GLU A 1023 1.44 18.88 21.47
CA GLU A 1023 1.75 17.66 20.72
C GLU A 1023 3.23 17.63 20.28
N VAL A 1024 3.83 18.76 19.95
CA VAL A 1024 5.28 18.86 19.68
C VAL A 1024 6.09 18.54 20.94
N TYR A 1025 5.73 19.07 22.11
CA TYR A 1025 6.34 18.67 23.37
C TYR A 1025 6.22 17.16 23.60
N LEU A 1026 5.01 16.61 23.50
CA LEU A 1026 4.69 15.21 23.74
C LEU A 1026 5.42 14.21 22.83
N ASN A 1027 5.84 14.63 21.63
CA ASN A 1027 6.64 13.82 20.72
C ASN A 1027 8.15 14.01 20.94
N SER A 1028 8.63 15.23 21.20
CA SER A 1028 10.03 15.50 21.54
C SER A 1028 10.51 14.71 22.78
N LEU A 1029 9.58 14.38 23.68
CA LEU A 1029 9.77 13.52 24.84
C LEU A 1029 10.15 12.06 24.53
N VAL A 1030 10.04 11.61 23.27
CA VAL A 1030 10.31 10.22 22.82
C VAL A 1030 11.12 10.13 21.51
N GLU A 1031 11.27 11.20 20.74
CA GLU A 1031 12.13 11.26 19.54
C GLU A 1031 13.58 10.79 19.81
N ASN A 1032 14.15 11.21 20.94
CA ASN A 1032 15.47 10.77 21.41
C ASN A 1032 15.53 9.28 21.84
N GLY A 1033 14.43 8.53 21.72
CA GLY A 1033 14.27 7.13 22.10
C GLY A 1033 13.58 6.31 21.02
N SER A 1034 14.28 6.05 19.91
CA SER A 1034 13.84 5.23 18.75
C SER A 1034 12.78 5.82 17.82
N HIS A 1035 12.68 7.15 17.77
CA HIS A 1035 12.02 7.85 16.65
C HIS A 1035 12.98 8.85 15.99
N SER A 1036 13.92 8.32 15.19
CA SER A 1036 14.19 8.98 13.92
C SER A 1036 12.91 8.96 13.09
N SER A 1037 12.57 10.05 12.41
CA SER A 1037 11.37 10.16 11.57
C SER A 1037 11.45 9.35 10.25
N GLU A 1038 12.62 8.75 10.00
CA GLU A 1038 12.84 7.68 9.03
C GLU A 1038 13.32 6.41 9.78
N PRO A 1039 13.23 5.21 9.18
CA PRO A 1039 14.16 4.13 9.53
C PRO A 1039 15.61 4.63 9.42
N PRO A 1040 16.61 3.97 10.01
CA PRO A 1040 17.99 4.18 9.60
C PRO A 1040 18.12 3.72 8.14
N PHE A 1041 17.94 4.65 7.20
CA PHE A 1041 18.52 4.50 5.87
C PHE A 1041 20.00 4.19 6.08
N ILE A 1042 20.43 3.01 5.61
CA ILE A 1042 21.82 2.83 5.22
C ILE A 1042 22.01 3.76 4.03
N ASN A 1043 22.32 5.03 4.30
CA ASN A 1043 22.69 5.97 3.27
C ASN A 1043 24.00 5.45 2.66
N PRO A 1044 24.03 5.07 1.37
CA PRO A 1044 25.24 4.51 0.74
C PRO A 1044 26.37 5.54 0.61
N ASN A 1045 26.10 6.84 0.86
CA ASN A 1045 27.10 7.90 0.95
C ASN A 1045 26.91 8.78 2.20
N PRO A 1046 27.63 8.54 3.31
CA PRO A 1046 27.74 9.53 4.37
C PRO A 1046 28.43 10.80 3.81
N GLY A 1047 27.70 11.93 3.84
CA GLY A 1047 28.27 13.25 3.55
C GLY A 1047 29.52 13.53 4.40
N PRO A 1048 30.50 14.30 3.89
CA PRO A 1048 31.91 14.08 4.19
C PRO A 1048 32.29 14.30 5.66
N VAL A 1049 32.45 13.19 6.39
CA VAL A 1049 33.30 13.11 7.58
C VAL A 1049 34.71 12.79 7.12
N ASP A 1050 35.64 13.71 7.36
CA ASP A 1050 36.98 13.72 6.76
C ASP A 1050 37.94 12.68 7.41
N LYS A 1051 37.64 11.39 7.22
CA LYS A 1051 38.42 10.24 7.70
C LYS A 1051 38.58 9.19 6.59
N LYS A 1052 39.80 9.06 6.08
CA LYS A 1052 40.11 8.24 4.91
C LYS A 1052 40.20 6.77 5.29
N ILE A 1053 39.14 6.00 5.06
CA ILE A 1053 39.23 4.54 5.08
C ILE A 1053 40.29 4.11 4.06
N ARG A 1054 41.42 3.63 4.55
CA ARG A 1054 42.42 2.92 3.76
C ARG A 1054 42.04 1.44 3.70
N PHE A 1055 42.54 0.75 2.69
CA PHE A 1055 42.25 -0.65 2.43
C PHE A 1055 43.55 -1.46 2.41
N ILE A 1056 44.02 -1.91 3.58
CA ILE A 1056 45.20 -2.79 3.67
C ILE A 1056 44.77 -4.26 3.69
N ASN A 1057 44.68 -4.86 2.49
CA ASN A 1057 44.39 -6.30 2.35
C ASN A 1057 45.59 -7.16 2.79
N TYR A 1058 45.47 -7.80 3.96
CA TYR A 1058 46.24 -9.00 4.31
C TYR A 1058 45.42 -10.26 3.96
N LEU A 1059 46.05 -11.24 3.32
CA LEU A 1059 45.43 -12.49 2.84
C LEU A 1059 46.38 -13.68 3.05
N TYR A 1060 46.35 -14.30 4.24
CA TYR A 1060 47.02 -15.60 4.49
C TYR A 1060 46.24 -16.46 5.50
N PRO A 1061 46.27 -17.80 5.36
CA PRO A 1061 45.72 -18.74 6.33
C PRO A 1061 46.80 -19.25 7.33
N LEU A 1062 46.33 -19.97 8.37
CA LEU A 1062 47.03 -20.73 9.43
C LEU A 1062 46.97 -20.10 10.85
N GLU A 1063 46.92 -20.97 11.86
CA GLU A 1063 46.51 -20.66 13.24
C GLU A 1063 47.60 -20.05 14.15
N ASP A 1064 48.76 -19.67 13.62
CA ASP A 1064 49.93 -19.19 14.39
C ASP A 1064 50.39 -17.74 14.06
N ASP A 1065 49.99 -17.15 12.93
CA ASP A 1065 50.53 -15.85 12.47
C ASP A 1065 49.78 -14.66 13.09
N LYS A 1066 50.53 -13.81 13.82
CA LYS A 1066 49.98 -12.67 14.56
C LYS A 1066 50.10 -11.34 13.80
N ILE A 1067 48.95 -10.68 13.60
CA ILE A 1067 48.85 -9.38 12.91
C ILE A 1067 49.46 -8.28 13.79
N SER A 1068 50.54 -7.66 13.32
CA SER A 1068 51.22 -6.56 14.00
C SER A 1068 50.75 -5.21 13.45
N ILE A 1069 50.13 -4.40 14.30
CA ILE A 1069 49.41 -3.18 13.93
C ILE A 1069 50.09 -1.97 14.60
N PRO A 1070 50.55 -0.94 13.84
CA PRO A 1070 51.07 0.29 14.44
C PRO A 1070 50.03 1.00 15.30
N CYS A 1071 50.45 1.56 16.44
CA CYS A 1071 49.56 2.20 17.41
C CYS A 1071 50.23 3.37 18.14
N LYS A 1072 49.42 4.24 18.75
CA LYS A 1072 49.85 5.24 19.76
C LYS A 1072 49.34 4.85 21.14
N ASP A 1073 48.06 4.52 21.20
CA ASP A 1073 47.33 4.03 22.37
C ASP A 1073 46.81 2.61 22.16
N ASN A 1074 46.11 2.04 23.14
CA ASN A 1074 45.50 0.70 23.01
C ASN A 1074 44.51 0.66 21.83
N LEU A 1075 44.60 -0.41 21.05
CA LEU A 1075 43.96 -0.53 19.74
C LEU A 1075 42.74 -1.44 19.83
N ILE A 1076 41.55 -0.90 19.53
CA ILE A 1076 40.29 -1.63 19.64
C ILE A 1076 39.90 -2.22 18.29
N ILE A 1077 39.66 -3.53 18.26
CA ILE A 1077 39.15 -4.26 17.09
C ILE A 1077 37.66 -4.53 17.29
N ARG A 1078 36.88 -4.31 16.22
CA ARG A 1078 35.42 -4.39 16.16
C ARG A 1078 34.95 -5.30 15.02
N ASP A 1079 33.73 -5.79 15.09
CA ASP A 1079 33.08 -6.55 14.01
C ASP A 1079 32.39 -5.62 12.98
N LEU A 1080 31.71 -6.22 12.00
CA LEU A 1080 30.89 -5.51 10.99
C LEU A 1080 29.74 -4.67 11.58
N ASN A 1081 29.31 -4.96 12.81
CA ASN A 1081 28.24 -4.25 13.51
C ASN A 1081 28.79 -3.18 14.47
N GLY A 1082 30.12 -3.02 14.54
CA GLY A 1082 30.79 -2.06 15.42
C GLY A 1082 30.98 -2.54 16.87
N PHE A 1083 30.58 -3.76 17.23
CA PHE A 1083 30.79 -4.31 18.58
C PHE A 1083 32.26 -4.58 18.84
N GLU A 1084 32.73 -4.34 20.07
CA GLU A 1084 34.13 -4.60 20.44
C GLU A 1084 34.40 -6.11 20.55
N VAL A 1085 35.35 -6.57 19.75
CA VAL A 1085 35.82 -7.96 19.69
C VAL A 1085 37.00 -8.16 20.64
N VAL A 1086 37.94 -7.21 20.65
CA VAL A 1086 39.09 -7.18 21.57
C VAL A 1086 39.72 -5.78 21.64
N THR A 1087 40.21 -5.37 22.82
CA THR A 1087 41.15 -4.26 22.98
C THR A 1087 42.57 -4.79 23.17
N LEU A 1088 43.48 -4.40 22.28
CA LEU A 1088 44.89 -4.82 22.24
C LEU A 1088 45.80 -3.76 22.86
N LYS A 1089 46.84 -4.20 23.56
CA LYS A 1089 47.81 -3.28 24.20
C LYS A 1089 48.88 -2.85 23.22
N CYS A 1090 49.10 -1.54 23.12
CA CYS A 1090 50.20 -0.97 22.35
C CYS A 1090 51.53 -1.17 23.09
N GLN A 1091 52.50 -1.81 22.43
CA GLN A 1091 53.85 -1.98 22.97
C GLN A 1091 54.73 -0.82 22.51
N ALA A 1092 55.39 -0.16 23.47
CA ALA A 1092 56.21 1.02 23.21
C ALA A 1092 57.46 0.67 22.38
N SER A 1093 57.76 1.52 21.40
CA SER A 1093 58.93 1.43 20.52
C SER A 1093 59.88 2.61 20.74
N SER A 1094 61.07 2.55 20.13
CA SER A 1094 61.96 3.72 19.98
C SER A 1094 61.59 4.62 18.78
N SER A 1095 60.55 4.27 18.02
CA SER A 1095 59.89 5.11 17.01
C SER A 1095 58.76 5.94 17.62
N GLU A 1096 58.29 6.95 16.89
CA GLU A 1096 57.13 7.80 17.26
C GLU A 1096 55.81 7.02 17.44
N TYR A 1097 55.77 5.78 16.93
CA TYR A 1097 54.62 4.86 16.96
C TYR A 1097 55.08 3.53 17.59
N GLY A 1098 54.23 2.94 18.43
CA GLY A 1098 54.38 1.58 18.98
C GLY A 1098 53.67 0.53 18.12
N THR A 1099 53.59 -0.71 18.62
CA THR A 1099 52.94 -1.82 17.91
C THR A 1099 52.04 -2.65 18.84
N ALA A 1100 50.79 -2.85 18.44
CA ALA A 1100 49.85 -3.80 19.02
C ALA A 1100 49.87 -5.10 18.21
N ILE A 1101 49.57 -6.24 18.84
CA ILE A 1101 49.63 -7.55 18.18
C ILE A 1101 48.31 -8.29 18.41
N TRP A 1102 47.66 -8.71 17.33
CA TRP A 1102 46.46 -9.56 17.36
C TRP A 1102 46.79 -10.98 16.91
N ASP A 1103 46.28 -11.98 17.62
CA ASP A 1103 46.33 -13.40 17.29
C ASP A 1103 44.98 -13.96 16.82
N GLY A 1104 44.08 -13.09 16.35
CA GLY A 1104 42.79 -13.53 15.81
C GLY A 1104 41.82 -14.07 16.86
N THR A 1105 41.98 -13.71 18.15
CA THR A 1105 41.04 -14.07 19.22
C THR A 1105 40.24 -12.88 19.74
N THR A 1106 39.07 -13.15 20.32
CA THR A 1106 38.30 -12.20 21.14
C THR A 1106 39.05 -11.87 22.43
N ARG A 1107 38.57 -10.85 23.16
CA ARG A 1107 39.03 -10.49 24.52
C ARG A 1107 39.10 -11.68 25.48
N ASP A 1108 38.18 -12.64 25.32
CA ASP A 1108 38.02 -13.78 26.22
C ASP A 1108 38.75 -15.05 25.70
N GLY A 1109 39.57 -14.90 24.65
CA GLY A 1109 40.51 -15.93 24.17
C GLY A 1109 39.98 -16.89 23.11
N PHE A 1110 38.77 -16.66 22.58
CA PHE A 1110 38.18 -17.50 21.53
C PHE A 1110 38.61 -17.04 20.14
N VAL A 1111 39.04 -17.96 19.26
CA VAL A 1111 39.35 -17.66 17.86
C VAL A 1111 38.12 -17.08 17.16
N VAL A 1112 38.28 -15.95 16.47
CA VAL A 1112 37.16 -15.28 15.78
C VAL A 1112 36.72 -16.03 14.52
N ALA A 1113 35.51 -15.73 14.03
CA ALA A 1113 34.96 -16.33 12.83
C ALA A 1113 35.61 -15.78 11.55
N SER A 1114 35.48 -16.50 10.44
CA SER A 1114 35.76 -15.94 9.11
C SER A 1114 34.84 -14.74 8.88
N GLY A 1115 35.40 -13.57 8.58
CA GLY A 1115 34.64 -12.32 8.55
C GLY A 1115 35.50 -11.08 8.34
N THR A 1116 34.83 -9.93 8.30
CA THR A 1116 35.49 -8.62 8.29
C THR A 1116 35.47 -8.02 9.69
N TYR A 1117 36.62 -7.50 10.10
CA TYR A 1117 36.82 -6.79 11.36
C TYR A 1117 37.45 -5.42 11.07
N PHE A 1118 37.28 -4.47 11.98
CA PHE A 1118 37.71 -3.08 11.81
C PHE A 1118 38.46 -2.58 13.04
N PHE A 1119 39.42 -1.68 12.85
CA PHE A 1119 40.10 -0.99 13.94
C PHE A 1119 40.41 0.46 13.56
N GLN A 1120 40.83 1.29 14.52
CA GLN A 1120 41.25 2.67 14.24
C GLN A 1120 42.78 2.79 14.23
N ASP A 1121 43.35 3.38 13.16
CA ASP A 1121 44.79 3.52 12.97
C ASP A 1121 45.40 4.73 13.72
N VAL A 1122 46.70 4.93 13.53
CA VAL A 1122 47.50 5.99 14.17
C VAL A 1122 47.32 7.40 13.59
N GLU A 1123 46.64 7.50 12.45
CA GLU A 1123 46.21 8.74 11.79
C GLU A 1123 44.74 9.06 12.15
N GLY A 1124 44.00 8.10 12.73
CA GLY A 1124 42.60 8.21 13.13
C GLY A 1124 41.60 7.66 12.10
N ASN A 1125 42.09 6.98 11.06
CA ASN A 1125 41.29 6.31 10.03
C ASN A 1125 40.70 5.00 10.55
N ILE A 1126 39.62 4.50 9.94
CA ILE A 1126 39.16 3.13 10.15
C ILE A 1126 39.85 2.24 9.11
N GLU A 1127 40.55 1.22 9.58
CA GLU A 1127 41.24 0.20 8.77
C GLU A 1127 40.51 -1.15 8.87
N LYS A 1128 40.62 -1.97 7.82
CA LYS A 1128 39.94 -3.26 7.69
C LYS A 1128 40.90 -4.44 7.83
N ILE A 1129 40.49 -5.46 8.58
CA ILE A 1129 41.11 -6.79 8.61
C ILE A 1129 40.10 -7.82 8.08
N SER A 1130 40.50 -8.60 7.08
CA SER A 1130 39.73 -9.76 6.62
C SER A 1130 40.31 -11.02 7.26
N VAL A 1131 39.55 -11.71 8.11
CA VAL A 1131 39.94 -13.02 8.66
C VAL A 1131 39.27 -14.10 7.80
N ILE A 1132 40.08 -15.04 7.29
CA ILE A 1132 39.62 -16.18 6.50
C ILE A 1132 40.21 -17.44 7.13
N LYS A 1133 39.34 -18.40 7.46
CA LYS A 1133 39.67 -19.68 8.09
C LYS A 1133 39.51 -20.83 7.11
#